data_AF-A0A6A4S101-F1
#
_entry.id   AF-A0A6A4S101-F1
#
_cell.length_a   1.000
_cell.length_b   1.000
_cell.length_c   1.000
_cell.angle_alpha   90.00
_cell.angle_beta   90.00
_cell.angle_gamma   90.00
#
_symmetry.space_group_name_H-M   'P 1'
#
loop_
_entity.id
_entity.type
_entity.pdbx_description
1 polymer ?
#
loop_
_entity_poly.entity_id
_entity_poly.type
_entity_poly.pdbx_seq_one_letter_code
_entity_poly.pdbx_strand_id
1 'polypeptide(L)'
;MRTNYMYGRMKRTVVNEVFALTIGLWLKAGPGPGLGTPFSYAVPGQANELVLIEWGSNPMELLINDKAVTLPITLTDGKWHHVCVTWSTRDGVWEAYQDGAKKGSGQNLSAWHSVKPGGIFVLGQEQDTMGGRFDVTQSFMGEMSDLQFWSRVLTPSEIHSQATCGGHLVGDVISWSEESVELHDDVTSADVLTTDVDIICLRECSFDIKSESEAAYEKKHPIMCEMVIHSSVSDVGLSEKQVTGYLLFSLSTAVIGSLQFGYNTGVINAPEQKLRSFFNSTWVERYGEPISPGVCTIVWSIAVAIFSVGGMVGSFSVGVMANRFGRRRSMFLVNSLAVIGGLLMGFSTICSSYEMVIAGRLVIGLFCGLFTGLTPMYVGEVSPTPLRGAFGTLHQLGVVVGILIAQIFGLEALLGSDKLWPLLLALTVAPAVLQCILLPFCPESPRFLLINLKQEEEARKALVRLRGSEDVSKDMQEMKEESAKMAMEKKVTIPELFRSPAYRQPLLIAVMLQLSQQLSGINAVFYYSTGIFASAGVKQPIYATIGAGIVNTIFTVVSLFLVEKAGRRTLHLLGLGGMAVSALLMTVSLLLQVSIPAMSYVAILAVMLFVAMFELGPGPIPWFIVAELFSQGPRPAAMAVAGCCNWTANFLVGVSFPKLVELCGPWVFLIFTAFLVLFFIFTYLKVPETRGKTFDEIARSFGGPPPASSSVEDPPAGASAAGTLPASPVKEKVPLVAAAAAPAPAAETTPLEDKSNSTVQESV
;
A
#
# COMPACT_ATOMS: atom_id res chain seq x y z
N MET A 1 30.72 18.94 17.35
CA MET A 1 31.03 20.26 17.96
C MET A 1 30.00 20.47 19.05
N ARG A 2 30.37 20.79 20.30
CA ARG A 2 29.39 21.05 21.37
C ARG A 2 28.65 22.35 21.08
N THR A 3 27.32 22.34 21.11
CA THR A 3 26.49 23.55 21.02
C THR A 3 25.42 23.51 22.11
N ASN A 4 24.89 24.66 22.48
CA ASN A 4 23.80 24.83 23.45
C ASN A 4 22.41 24.82 22.77
N TYR A 5 22.36 24.52 21.47
CA TYR A 5 21.12 24.57 20.69
C TYR A 5 20.70 23.19 20.16
N MET A 6 21.59 22.20 20.17
CA MET A 6 21.29 20.82 19.74
C MET A 6 20.77 20.00 20.92
N TYR A 7 19.46 19.69 20.90
CA TYR A 7 18.83 18.80 21.87
C TYR A 7 17.56 18.15 21.30
N GLY A 8 17.20 17.00 21.87
CA GLY A 8 15.91 16.36 21.62
C GLY A 8 14.96 16.65 22.76
N ARG A 9 13.73 17.08 22.47
CA ARG A 9 12.67 17.21 23.48
C ARG A 9 11.69 16.04 23.34
N MET A 10 11.45 15.30 24.41
CA MET A 10 10.41 14.27 24.36
C MET A 10 9.02 14.92 24.34
N LYS A 11 8.18 14.55 23.37
CA LYS A 11 6.78 15.00 23.28
C LYS A 11 5.94 14.51 24.44
N ARG A 12 6.22 13.28 24.90
CA ARG A 12 5.67 12.74 26.13
C ARG A 12 6.61 13.02 27.28
N THR A 13 6.02 13.40 28.39
CA THR A 13 6.72 13.71 29.64
C THR A 13 6.07 12.97 30.81
N VAL A 14 6.59 13.13 32.01
CA VAL A 14 6.00 12.54 33.22
C VAL A 14 4.66 13.22 33.52
N VAL A 15 3.55 12.48 33.32
CA VAL A 15 2.18 13.00 33.51
C VAL A 15 1.64 12.75 34.92
N ASN A 16 2.09 11.68 35.57
CA ASN A 16 1.71 11.29 36.93
C ASN A 16 2.93 11.29 37.85
N GLU A 17 2.73 11.48 39.15
CA GLU A 17 3.82 11.31 40.12
C GLU A 17 4.44 9.92 40.03
N VAL A 18 5.77 9.86 40.00
CA VAL A 18 6.52 8.60 39.90
C VAL A 18 7.23 8.33 41.23
N PHE A 19 6.86 7.20 41.84
CA PHE A 19 7.38 6.75 43.14
C PHE A 19 8.50 5.70 43.01
N ALA A 20 8.63 5.10 41.83
CA ALA A 20 9.67 4.14 41.48
C ALA A 20 9.92 4.26 39.98
N LEU A 21 11.18 4.10 39.55
CA LEU A 21 11.51 4.24 38.13
C LEU A 21 12.56 3.25 37.68
N THR A 22 12.52 2.98 36.38
CA THR A 22 13.64 2.43 35.60
C THR A 22 13.79 3.29 34.35
N ILE A 23 15.01 3.69 34.01
CA ILE A 23 15.31 4.35 32.73
C ILE A 23 16.45 3.57 32.08
N GLY A 24 16.21 3.09 30.86
CA GLY A 24 17.19 2.40 30.03
C GLY A 24 17.37 3.15 28.71
N LEU A 25 18.60 3.21 28.22
CA LEU A 25 18.93 3.77 26.91
C LEU A 25 20.25 3.20 26.39
N TRP A 26 20.41 3.20 25.09
CA TRP A 26 21.67 2.86 24.44
C TRP A 26 22.51 4.12 24.24
N LEU A 27 23.78 4.04 24.63
CA LEU A 27 24.73 5.14 24.54
C LEU A 27 26.02 4.68 23.89
N LYS A 28 26.58 5.53 23.04
CA LYS A 28 27.92 5.38 22.49
C LYS A 28 28.65 6.71 22.57
N ALA A 29 29.78 6.72 23.29
CA ALA A 29 30.53 7.95 23.49
C ALA A 29 31.19 8.44 22.19
N GLY A 30 31.14 9.76 21.98
CA GLY A 30 31.81 10.43 20.86
C GLY A 30 33.30 10.71 21.14
N PRO A 31 34.07 11.12 20.11
CA PRO A 31 35.46 11.53 20.27
C PRO A 31 35.55 12.87 21.02
N GLY A 32 35.81 12.83 22.33
CA GLY A 32 36.01 14.01 23.18
C GLY A 32 36.09 13.69 24.68
N PRO A 33 36.46 14.67 25.53
CA PRO A 33 36.53 14.47 26.97
C PRO A 33 35.14 14.51 27.62
N GLY A 34 34.69 13.37 28.16
CA GLY A 34 33.44 13.23 28.89
C GLY A 34 32.20 13.13 27.99
N LEU A 35 31.22 12.35 28.44
CA LEU A 35 30.01 12.06 27.69
C LEU A 35 29.02 13.23 27.61
N GLY A 36 28.95 14.09 28.63
CA GLY A 36 27.94 15.14 28.79
C GLY A 36 26.65 14.63 29.44
N THR A 37 25.51 15.23 29.11
CA THR A 37 24.20 14.91 29.72
C THR A 37 23.30 14.11 28.78
N PRO A 38 23.26 12.76 28.86
CA PRO A 38 22.32 11.94 28.09
C PRO A 38 20.87 12.41 28.18
N PHE A 39 20.37 12.66 29.39
CA PHE A 39 19.02 13.18 29.60
C PHE A 39 18.91 14.04 30.85
N SER A 40 17.94 14.96 30.83
CA SER A 40 17.52 15.75 31.98
C SER A 40 16.01 15.95 31.98
N TYR A 41 15.43 16.01 33.17
CA TYR A 41 14.01 16.27 33.39
C TYR A 41 13.88 17.37 34.45
N ALA A 42 13.18 18.44 34.06
CA ALA A 42 13.00 19.64 34.88
C ALA A 42 11.51 19.96 35.07
N VAL A 43 11.12 20.33 36.28
CA VAL A 43 9.75 20.75 36.67
C VAL A 43 9.76 22.22 37.13
N PRO A 44 8.60 22.89 37.27
CA PRO A 44 8.59 24.28 37.70
C PRO A 44 9.26 24.45 39.07
N GLY A 45 10.34 25.23 39.13
CA GLY A 45 11.09 25.49 40.36
C GLY A 45 12.07 24.40 40.80
N GLN A 46 12.25 23.33 40.02
CA GLN A 46 13.29 22.32 40.24
C GLN A 46 13.86 21.83 38.90
N ALA A 47 15.08 22.26 38.57
CA ALA A 47 15.73 21.99 37.30
C ALA A 47 16.34 20.57 37.27
N ASN A 48 16.85 20.10 38.41
CA ASN A 48 17.45 18.78 38.60
C ASN A 48 16.45 17.78 39.21
N GLU A 49 15.24 17.72 38.67
CA GLU A 49 14.24 16.76 39.17
C GLU A 49 14.70 15.33 38.90
N LEU A 50 15.25 15.06 37.70
CA LEU A 50 15.88 13.80 37.34
C LEU A 50 16.91 14.00 36.21
N VAL A 51 18.20 13.72 36.47
CA VAL A 51 19.28 13.97 35.49
C VAL A 51 20.28 12.83 35.49
N LEU A 52 20.74 12.42 34.31
CA LEU A 52 21.91 11.56 34.12
C LEU A 52 22.99 12.38 33.40
N ILE A 53 24.14 12.56 34.03
CA ILE A 53 25.20 13.44 33.54
C ILE A 53 26.59 12.87 33.81
N GLU A 54 27.51 13.10 32.89
CA GLU A 54 28.94 12.91 33.07
C GLU A 54 29.67 14.17 32.60
N TRP A 55 30.23 14.94 33.52
CA TRP A 55 30.75 16.27 33.23
C TRP A 55 32.22 16.42 33.66
N GLY A 56 33.03 17.00 32.78
CA GLY A 56 34.46 17.21 33.02
C GLY A 56 35.22 15.89 33.19
N SER A 57 35.87 15.72 34.34
CA SER A 57 36.58 14.50 34.74
C SER A 57 35.81 13.68 35.77
N ASN A 58 34.56 14.06 36.07
CA ASN A 58 33.75 13.34 37.04
C ASN A 58 33.12 12.10 36.40
N PRO A 59 33.03 10.99 37.15
CA PRO A 59 32.30 9.80 36.70
C PRO A 59 30.80 10.13 36.48
N MET A 60 30.09 9.24 35.78
CA MET A 60 28.66 9.40 35.54
C MET A 60 27.87 9.49 36.85
N GLU A 61 26.96 10.46 36.94
CA GLU A 61 26.13 10.72 38.13
C GLU A 61 24.64 10.63 37.78
N LEU A 62 23.86 10.07 38.71
CA LEU A 62 22.40 10.13 38.71
C LEU A 62 21.96 11.15 39.75
N LEU A 63 21.21 12.16 39.32
CA LEU A 63 20.61 13.16 40.18
C LEU A 63 19.10 12.95 40.27
N ILE A 64 18.58 13.04 41.48
CA ILE A 64 17.14 13.10 41.75
C ILE A 64 16.91 14.18 42.81
N ASN A 65 16.20 15.24 42.44
CA ASN A 65 15.92 16.38 43.32
C ASN A 65 17.21 16.97 43.97
N ASP A 66 18.16 17.38 43.12
CA ASP A 66 19.50 17.93 43.45
C ASP A 66 20.46 17.01 44.22
N LYS A 67 20.02 15.84 44.71
CA LYS A 67 20.93 14.87 45.31
C LYS A 67 21.54 14.01 44.22
N ALA A 68 22.87 13.88 44.24
CA ALA A 68 23.63 13.11 43.27
C ALA A 68 24.22 11.83 43.90
N VAL A 69 24.32 10.78 43.09
CA VAL A 69 25.15 9.60 43.38
C VAL A 69 26.00 9.27 42.16
N THR A 70 27.24 8.87 42.43
CA THR A 70 28.15 8.38 41.39
C THR A 70 27.82 6.96 40.98
N LEU A 71 27.69 6.73 39.67
CA LEU A 71 27.45 5.43 39.06
C LEU A 71 28.79 4.82 38.59
N PRO A 72 29.07 3.54 38.92
CA PRO A 72 30.26 2.84 38.43
C PRO A 72 30.07 2.34 36.99
N ILE A 73 29.76 3.25 36.07
CA ILE A 73 29.58 2.99 34.62
C ILE A 73 30.71 3.67 33.86
N THR A 74 31.25 3.02 32.83
CA THR A 74 32.33 3.59 32.01
C THR A 74 32.06 3.31 30.53
N LEU A 75 32.07 4.37 29.71
CA LEU A 75 31.69 4.34 28.30
C LEU A 75 32.83 4.86 27.39
N THR A 76 34.07 4.41 27.61
CA THR A 76 35.26 4.99 26.95
C THR A 76 35.80 4.19 25.77
N ASP A 77 35.19 3.06 25.43
CA ASP A 77 35.67 2.12 24.40
C ASP A 77 35.15 2.41 22.98
N GLY A 78 34.27 3.41 22.84
CA GLY A 78 33.66 3.80 21.56
C GLY A 78 32.62 2.80 21.05
N LYS A 79 32.16 1.86 21.88
CA LYS A 79 31.10 0.90 21.55
C LYS A 79 29.74 1.36 22.07
N TRP A 80 28.70 0.69 21.59
CA TRP A 80 27.36 0.84 22.12
C TRP A 80 27.24 0.07 23.43
N HIS A 81 26.73 0.74 24.46
CA HIS A 81 26.38 0.12 25.73
C HIS A 81 24.94 0.41 26.08
N HIS A 82 24.27 -0.60 26.64
CA HIS A 82 22.96 -0.41 27.24
C HIS A 82 23.15 0.04 28.69
N VAL A 83 22.80 1.29 28.98
CA VAL A 83 22.86 1.87 30.32
C VAL A 83 21.46 1.90 30.90
N CYS A 84 21.30 1.33 32.10
CA CYS A 84 20.02 1.30 32.78
C CYS A 84 20.16 1.64 34.27
N VAL A 85 19.33 2.56 34.75
CA VAL A 85 19.29 3.00 36.15
C VAL A 85 17.90 2.77 36.75
N THR A 86 17.87 2.31 37.99
CA THR A 86 16.62 2.12 38.76
C THR A 86 16.65 2.97 40.01
N TRP A 87 15.48 3.42 40.46
CA TRP A 87 15.35 4.15 41.73
C TRP A 87 13.97 3.96 42.37
N SER A 88 13.88 4.04 43.70
CA SER A 88 12.62 3.97 44.44
C SER A 88 12.53 4.96 45.60
N THR A 89 11.34 5.53 45.80
CA THR A 89 11.06 6.59 46.78
C THR A 89 11.34 6.17 48.23
N ARG A 90 10.87 4.99 48.67
CA ARG A 90 10.76 4.65 50.10
C ARG A 90 12.10 4.76 50.84
N ASP A 91 13.14 4.18 50.25
CA ASP A 91 14.47 4.08 50.86
C ASP A 91 15.55 4.80 50.04
N GLY A 92 15.16 5.46 48.93
CA GLY A 92 16.10 6.08 47.99
C GLY A 92 17.07 5.07 47.38
N VAL A 93 16.64 3.81 47.25
CA VAL A 93 17.46 2.72 46.70
C VAL A 93 17.64 2.97 45.22
N TRP A 94 18.87 2.94 44.75
CA TRP A 94 19.22 3.03 43.34
C TRP A 94 20.11 1.86 42.94
N GLU A 95 20.01 1.46 41.69
CA GLU A 95 20.89 0.47 41.07
C GLU A 95 21.27 0.93 39.66
N ALA A 96 22.48 0.56 39.24
CA ALA A 96 23.03 0.91 37.94
C ALA A 96 23.50 -0.35 37.21
N TYR A 97 23.11 -0.47 35.94
CA TYR A 97 23.38 -1.60 35.06
C TYR A 97 24.05 -1.10 33.79
N GLN A 98 25.04 -1.86 33.31
CA GLN A 98 25.68 -1.68 32.01
C GLN A 98 25.69 -3.04 31.31
N ASP A 99 25.14 -3.08 30.10
CA ASP A 99 25.00 -4.29 29.27
C ASP A 99 24.32 -5.44 30.00
N GLY A 100 23.30 -5.10 30.79
CA GLY A 100 22.48 -6.06 31.54
C GLY A 100 23.14 -6.57 32.82
N ALA A 101 24.39 -6.19 33.10
CA ALA A 101 25.09 -6.54 34.33
C ALA A 101 24.99 -5.40 35.35
N LYS A 102 24.62 -5.73 36.59
CA LYS A 102 24.61 -4.76 37.70
C LYS A 102 26.04 -4.32 38.01
N LYS A 103 26.30 -3.01 37.95
CA LYS A 103 27.60 -2.40 38.25
C LYS A 103 27.64 -1.77 39.64
N GLY A 104 26.53 -1.23 40.12
CA GLY A 104 26.47 -0.53 41.40
C GLY A 104 25.07 -0.48 42.00
N SER A 105 25.02 -0.19 43.29
CA SER A 105 23.78 0.15 44.00
C SER A 105 24.07 0.93 45.27
N GLY A 106 23.09 1.70 45.72
CA GLY A 106 23.13 2.42 46.99
C GLY A 106 21.74 2.71 47.53
N GLN A 107 21.68 3.49 48.61
CA GLN A 107 20.45 3.88 49.30
C GLN A 107 20.51 5.37 49.66
N ASN A 108 19.40 5.93 50.15
CA ASN A 108 19.27 7.33 50.57
C ASN A 108 19.40 8.40 49.48
N LEU A 109 19.36 8.02 48.19
CA LEU A 109 19.22 9.00 47.11
C LEU A 109 17.78 9.54 47.15
N SER A 110 17.59 10.76 47.65
CA SER A 110 16.28 11.43 47.72
C SER A 110 15.14 10.56 48.27
N ALA A 111 15.41 9.78 49.32
CA ALA A 111 14.38 8.99 49.99
C ALA A 111 13.18 9.85 50.40
N TRP A 112 11.97 9.30 50.25
CA TRP A 112 10.67 9.91 50.49
C TRP A 112 10.27 11.06 49.53
N HIS A 113 11.06 11.30 48.49
CA HIS A 113 10.70 12.19 47.39
C HIS A 113 9.85 11.47 46.34
N SER A 114 8.94 12.16 45.65
CA SER A 114 8.29 11.64 44.43
C SER A 114 8.69 12.51 43.24
N VAL A 115 8.97 11.87 42.10
CA VAL A 115 9.30 12.61 40.88
C VAL A 115 8.03 13.30 40.39
N LYS A 116 8.06 14.63 40.36
CA LYS A 116 6.89 15.46 40.09
C LYS A 116 6.47 15.41 38.61
N PRO A 117 5.17 15.43 38.30
CA PRO A 117 4.69 15.49 36.92
C PRO A 117 4.74 16.91 36.34
N GLY A 118 4.52 17.02 35.03
CA GLY A 118 4.28 18.29 34.33
C GLY A 118 5.56 19.05 33.93
N GLY A 119 6.72 18.40 33.95
CA GLY A 119 7.99 18.96 33.51
C GLY A 119 8.31 18.73 32.04
N ILE A 120 9.53 19.11 31.63
CA ILE A 120 10.06 18.87 30.28
C ILE A 120 11.22 17.88 30.35
N PHE A 121 11.13 16.83 29.55
CA PHE A 121 12.20 15.83 29.40
C PHE A 121 13.02 16.16 28.15
N VAL A 122 14.32 16.41 28.37
CA VAL A 122 15.29 16.81 27.35
C VAL A 122 16.36 15.73 27.23
N LEU A 123 16.76 15.45 25.99
CA LEU A 123 17.84 14.58 25.60
C LEU A 123 19.02 15.42 25.14
N GLY A 124 20.20 15.07 25.62
CA GLY A 124 21.47 15.63 25.16
C GLY A 124 21.89 16.96 25.80
N GLN A 125 21.10 17.52 26.72
CA GLN A 125 21.44 18.74 27.45
C GLN A 125 20.97 18.68 28.90
N GLU A 126 21.68 19.42 29.77
CA GLU A 126 21.28 19.69 31.15
C GLU A 126 20.42 20.96 31.22
N GLN A 127 19.38 20.95 32.06
CA GLN A 127 18.43 22.05 32.17
C GLN A 127 18.67 22.86 33.45
N ASP A 128 19.16 24.10 33.32
CA ASP A 128 19.18 25.09 34.41
C ASP A 128 17.79 25.72 34.67
N THR A 129 16.93 25.69 33.66
CA THR A 129 15.51 26.06 33.75
C THR A 129 14.70 25.09 32.90
N MET A 130 13.41 24.94 33.21
CA MET A 130 12.54 24.08 32.41
C MET A 130 12.61 24.44 30.91
N GLY A 131 13.12 23.51 30.11
CA GLY A 131 13.26 23.61 28.66
C GLY A 131 14.34 24.59 28.15
N GLY A 132 15.27 25.06 28.99
CA GLY A 132 16.28 26.02 28.52
C GLY A 132 17.40 26.36 29.50
N ARG A 133 18.23 27.34 29.10
CA ARG A 133 19.51 27.72 29.73
C ARG A 133 20.59 26.61 29.66
N PHE A 134 20.70 25.97 28.52
CA PHE A 134 21.69 24.92 28.27
C PHE A 134 23.13 25.45 28.31
N ASP A 135 24.01 24.76 29.04
CA ASP A 135 25.46 24.97 29.02
C ASP A 135 26.14 24.04 28.00
N VAL A 136 26.85 24.64 27.04
CA VAL A 136 27.64 23.93 26.02
C VAL A 136 28.63 22.94 26.65
N THR A 137 29.16 23.24 27.84
CA THR A 137 30.15 22.36 28.49
C THR A 137 29.54 21.04 28.97
N GLN A 138 28.23 20.99 29.17
CA GLN A 138 27.46 19.85 29.65
C GLN A 138 26.69 19.12 28.54
N SER A 139 26.74 19.61 27.31
CA SER A 139 26.06 18.96 26.17
C SER A 139 26.59 17.54 25.94
N PHE A 140 25.68 16.60 25.69
CA PHE A 140 26.03 15.24 25.31
C PHE A 140 26.85 15.19 24.02
N MET A 141 27.90 14.38 24.01
CA MET A 141 28.69 14.09 22.81
C MET A 141 28.77 12.58 22.59
N GLY A 142 27.97 12.11 21.64
CA GLY A 142 27.91 10.71 21.29
C GLY A 142 26.69 10.41 20.43
N GLU A 143 26.41 9.13 20.28
CA GLU A 143 25.19 8.62 19.67
C GLU A 143 24.31 8.05 20.80
N MET A 144 22.99 8.24 20.72
CA MET A 144 22.03 7.65 21.66
C MET A 144 20.85 7.02 20.92
N SER A 145 20.26 5.97 21.49
CA SER A 145 19.07 5.33 20.93
C SER A 145 18.22 4.66 22.00
N ASP A 146 16.96 4.40 21.67
CA ASP A 146 15.99 3.59 22.42
C ASP A 146 15.89 3.95 23.92
N LEU A 147 15.66 5.22 24.25
CA LEU A 147 15.32 5.60 25.62
C LEU A 147 13.92 5.08 26.01
N GLN A 148 13.89 4.28 27.06
CA GLN A 148 12.70 3.71 27.67
C GLN A 148 12.65 4.12 29.15
N PHE A 149 11.48 4.55 29.61
CA PHE A 149 11.24 4.98 30.98
C PHE A 149 9.99 4.26 31.52
N TRP A 150 10.18 3.49 32.59
CA TRP A 150 9.13 2.83 33.34
C TRP A 150 8.83 3.48 34.69
N SER A 151 7.56 3.44 35.10
CA SER A 151 7.07 3.89 36.43
C SER A 151 7.24 2.85 37.55
N ARG A 152 8.08 1.83 37.31
CA ARG A 152 8.41 0.74 38.22
C ARG A 152 9.88 0.35 38.13
N VAL A 153 10.39 -0.33 39.15
CA VAL A 153 11.70 -0.99 39.11
C VAL A 153 11.57 -2.28 38.30
N LEU A 154 12.32 -2.42 37.21
CA LEU A 154 12.43 -3.66 36.45
C LEU A 154 13.29 -4.68 37.20
N THR A 155 13.00 -5.96 37.00
CA THR A 155 13.82 -7.05 37.54
C THR A 155 15.17 -7.14 36.81
N PRO A 156 16.23 -7.67 37.44
CA PRO A 156 17.52 -7.87 36.77
C PRO A 156 17.41 -8.70 35.48
N SER A 157 16.50 -9.68 35.43
CA SER A 157 16.22 -10.48 34.23
C SER A 157 15.57 -9.68 33.10
N GLU A 158 14.63 -8.78 33.43
CA GLU A 158 14.02 -7.88 32.44
C GLU A 158 15.08 -6.92 31.88
N ILE A 159 15.95 -6.36 32.73
CA ILE A 159 17.04 -5.46 32.33
C ILE A 159 18.08 -6.20 31.47
N HIS A 160 18.45 -7.42 31.86
CA HIS A 160 19.37 -8.25 31.08
C HIS A 160 18.79 -8.62 29.72
N SER A 161 17.49 -8.93 29.66
CA SER A 161 16.78 -9.20 28.40
C SER A 161 16.76 -7.97 27.48
N GLN A 162 16.56 -6.76 28.03
CA GLN A 162 16.68 -5.51 27.27
C GLN A 162 18.10 -5.32 26.69
N ALA A 163 19.13 -5.57 27.50
CA ALA A 163 20.51 -5.36 27.09
C ALA A 163 21.04 -6.40 26.09
N THR A 164 20.55 -7.63 26.15
CA THR A 164 20.99 -8.75 25.29
C THR A 164 20.07 -8.97 24.08
N CYS A 165 19.11 -8.08 23.87
CA CYS A 165 18.12 -8.19 22.79
C CYS A 165 17.28 -9.48 22.88
N GLY A 166 17.17 -10.07 24.08
CA GLY A 166 16.35 -11.23 24.38
C GLY A 166 14.85 -10.89 24.49
N GLY A 167 14.51 -9.61 24.54
CA GLY A 167 13.16 -9.08 24.38
C GLY A 167 13.12 -7.55 24.51
N HIS A 168 12.10 -6.89 23.93
CA HIS A 168 11.92 -5.43 24.00
C HIS A 168 10.72 -5.08 24.88
N LEU A 169 10.98 -4.46 26.02
CA LEU A 169 9.95 -3.97 26.95
C LEU A 169 9.74 -2.50 26.62
N VAL A 170 8.47 -2.10 26.48
CA VAL A 170 8.13 -0.70 26.20
C VAL A 170 7.92 0.04 27.53
N GLY A 171 8.52 1.22 27.66
CA GLY A 171 8.32 2.13 28.78
C GLY A 171 6.87 2.63 28.87
N ASP A 172 6.27 2.61 30.07
CA ASP A 172 4.92 3.13 30.30
C ASP A 172 4.89 4.65 30.56
N VAL A 173 6.03 5.24 30.94
CA VAL A 173 6.18 6.70 31.12
C VAL A 173 6.65 7.36 29.83
N ILE A 174 7.76 6.89 29.27
CA ILE A 174 8.31 7.35 27.99
C ILE A 174 8.79 6.14 27.22
N SER A 175 8.49 6.10 25.92
CA SER A 175 9.03 5.12 24.99
C SER A 175 9.57 5.81 23.73
N TRP A 176 10.70 5.31 23.26
CA TRP A 176 11.37 5.83 22.07
C TRP A 176 10.58 5.50 20.79
N SER A 177 10.33 6.51 19.96
CA SER A 177 9.86 6.35 18.59
C SER A 177 10.28 7.57 17.76
N GLU A 178 10.42 7.43 16.44
CA GLU A 178 10.80 8.56 15.56
C GLU A 178 9.83 9.76 15.66
N GLU A 179 8.58 9.52 16.07
CA GLU A 179 7.57 10.56 16.25
C GLU A 179 7.56 11.15 17.67
N SER A 180 8.22 10.52 18.65
CA SER A 180 8.15 10.93 20.07
C SER A 180 9.18 11.97 20.50
N VAL A 181 10.17 12.27 19.65
CA VAL A 181 11.22 13.28 19.90
C VAL A 181 11.03 14.48 18.96
N GLU A 182 10.95 15.69 19.52
CA GLU A 182 11.07 16.96 18.80
C GLU A 182 12.54 17.36 18.77
N LEU A 183 13.15 17.36 17.58
CA LEU A 183 14.53 17.79 17.38
C LEU A 183 14.58 19.30 17.22
N HIS A 184 15.49 19.95 17.94
CA HIS A 184 15.76 21.38 17.82
C HIS A 184 17.15 21.61 17.18
N ASP A 185 17.19 22.52 16.19
CA ASP A 185 18.36 22.95 15.39
C ASP A 185 18.91 21.92 14.36
N ASP A 186 20.14 22.08 13.87
CA ASP A 186 20.84 21.26 12.84
C ASP A 186 21.13 19.79 13.27
N VAL A 187 20.38 19.26 14.23
CA VAL A 187 20.41 17.84 14.58
C VAL A 187 19.86 17.05 13.40
N THR A 188 20.74 16.47 12.60
CA THR A 188 20.31 15.57 11.53
C THR A 188 19.70 14.33 12.15
N SER A 189 18.69 13.75 11.49
CA SER A 189 18.13 12.45 11.88
C SER A 189 19.19 11.35 12.00
N ALA A 190 20.39 11.54 11.45
CA ALA A 190 21.50 10.60 11.59
C ALA A 190 22.18 10.60 12.97
N ASP A 191 22.12 11.71 13.72
CA ASP A 191 22.85 11.86 15.00
C ASP A 191 22.01 11.48 16.22
N VAL A 192 20.68 11.50 16.10
CA VAL A 192 19.72 11.15 17.17
C VAL A 192 18.77 10.02 16.77
N LEU A 193 18.74 9.55 15.52
CA LEU A 193 17.88 8.43 15.11
C LEU A 193 18.70 7.36 14.39
N THR A 194 19.60 6.68 15.11
CA THR A 194 19.93 5.30 14.74
C THR A 194 18.73 4.43 15.11
N THR A 195 17.77 4.36 14.18
CA THR A 195 16.63 3.47 14.24
C THR A 195 17.11 2.01 14.30
N ASP A 196 16.34 1.25 15.08
CA ASP A 196 16.45 -0.17 15.38
C ASP A 196 17.58 -0.56 16.36
N VAL A 197 17.15 -0.82 17.61
CA VAL A 197 17.86 -1.72 18.54
C VAL A 197 18.27 -3.00 17.82
N ASP A 198 17.41 -3.52 16.92
CA ASP A 198 17.73 -4.66 16.06
C ASP A 198 18.99 -4.44 15.22
N ILE A 199 19.27 -3.24 14.71
CA ILE A 199 20.50 -2.93 13.97
C ILE A 199 21.72 -2.89 14.89
N ILE A 200 21.60 -2.38 16.12
CA ILE A 200 22.68 -2.38 17.12
C ILE A 200 23.01 -3.84 17.50
N CYS A 201 21.98 -4.65 17.78
CA CYS A 201 22.09 -6.07 18.08
C CYS A 201 22.65 -6.90 16.89
N LEU A 202 22.25 -6.58 15.66
CA LEU A 202 22.75 -7.21 14.43
C LEU A 202 24.22 -6.82 14.11
N ARG A 203 24.62 -5.59 14.42
CA ARG A 203 26.00 -5.09 14.20
C ARG A 203 27.00 -5.71 15.18
N GLU A 204 26.65 -5.84 16.46
CA GLU A 204 27.50 -6.52 17.45
C GLU A 204 27.60 -8.03 17.15
N CYS A 205 26.48 -8.70 16.80
CA CYS A 205 26.52 -10.10 16.34
C CYS A 205 27.42 -10.30 15.10
N SER A 206 27.49 -9.32 14.19
CA SER A 206 28.36 -9.40 13.01
C SER A 206 29.83 -9.11 13.30
N PHE A 207 30.15 -8.38 14.36
CA PHE A 207 31.53 -8.04 14.73
C PHE A 207 32.20 -9.13 15.56
N ASP A 208 31.46 -9.86 16.41
CA ASP A 208 32.00 -11.01 17.13
C ASP A 208 32.42 -12.13 16.16
N ILE A 209 31.71 -12.31 15.04
CA ILE A 209 32.07 -13.25 13.96
C ILE A 209 33.41 -12.88 13.28
N LYS A 210 33.85 -11.62 13.35
CA LYS A 210 35.12 -11.17 12.76
C LYS A 210 36.33 -11.29 13.68
N SER A 211 36.14 -11.69 14.95
CA SER A 211 37.23 -11.79 15.92
C SER A 211 37.77 -13.20 16.15
N GLU A 212 37.13 -14.24 15.61
CA GLU A 212 37.68 -15.59 15.59
C GLU A 212 38.26 -15.93 14.21
N SER A 213 39.52 -16.34 14.25
CA SER A 213 40.45 -16.56 13.15
C SER A 213 39.90 -17.28 11.92
N GLU A 214 40.27 -16.75 10.75
CA GLU A 214 40.35 -17.46 9.47
C GLU A 214 41.18 -18.75 9.60
N ALA A 215 40.53 -19.88 9.87
CA ALA A 215 40.90 -21.20 9.35
C ALA A 215 39.97 -22.27 9.93
N ALA A 216 39.35 -23.04 9.03
CA ALA A 216 38.70 -24.32 9.29
C ALA A 216 37.32 -24.30 9.98
N TYR A 217 36.26 -23.92 9.25
CA TYR A 217 34.94 -24.56 9.47
C TYR A 217 33.98 -24.47 8.26
N GLU A 218 34.49 -24.64 7.04
CA GLU A 218 33.66 -24.63 5.82
C GLU A 218 33.27 -26.06 5.40
N LYS A 219 32.55 -26.80 6.27
CA LYS A 219 31.82 -28.05 5.94
C LYS A 219 31.15 -28.70 7.16
N LYS A 220 30.14 -28.03 7.74
CA LYS A 220 28.94 -28.60 8.39
C LYS A 220 28.35 -27.51 9.29
N HIS A 221 27.06 -27.21 9.07
CA HIS A 221 26.17 -26.34 9.86
C HIS A 221 25.93 -24.90 9.35
N PRO A 222 25.23 -24.74 8.21
CA PRO A 222 24.40 -23.56 7.97
C PRO A 222 22.95 -23.74 8.49
N ILE A 223 22.68 -24.73 9.37
CA ILE A 223 21.32 -25.08 9.80
C ILE A 223 21.02 -24.61 11.23
N MET A 224 22.02 -24.28 12.06
CA MET A 224 21.77 -23.91 13.47
C MET A 224 21.46 -22.41 13.66
N CYS A 225 21.93 -21.54 12.76
CA CYS A 225 21.56 -20.11 12.79
C CYS A 225 20.11 -19.90 12.29
N GLU A 226 19.68 -20.66 11.27
CA GLU A 226 18.27 -20.72 10.86
C GLU A 226 17.37 -21.38 11.91
N MET A 227 17.89 -22.26 12.76
CA MET A 227 17.07 -22.95 13.78
C MET A 227 16.86 -22.11 15.04
N VAL A 228 17.79 -21.22 15.42
CA VAL A 228 17.52 -20.19 16.45
C VAL A 228 16.55 -19.14 15.90
N ILE A 229 16.64 -18.77 14.61
CA ILE A 229 15.61 -17.97 13.92
C ILE A 229 14.24 -18.66 13.92
N HIS A 230 14.18 -19.98 14.05
CA HIS A 230 12.91 -20.73 14.11
C HIS A 230 12.43 -21.09 15.52
N SER A 231 13.23 -20.94 16.58
CA SER A 231 12.84 -21.29 17.96
C SER A 231 12.76 -20.12 18.95
N SER A 232 13.37 -18.96 18.67
CA SER A 232 13.21 -17.74 19.50
C SER A 232 12.42 -16.62 18.80
N VAL A 233 11.93 -16.84 17.58
CA VAL A 233 10.92 -15.99 16.91
C VAL A 233 9.49 -16.33 17.34
N SER A 234 9.34 -17.24 18.31
CA SER A 234 8.04 -17.71 18.80
C SER A 234 7.50 -16.98 20.03
N ASP A 235 8.24 -16.06 20.68
CA ASP A 235 7.76 -15.54 21.99
C ASP A 235 8.23 -14.13 22.41
N VAL A 236 8.42 -13.18 21.47
CA VAL A 236 8.52 -11.75 21.82
C VAL A 236 7.78 -10.85 20.82
N GLY A 237 6.59 -10.40 21.23
CA GLY A 237 6.17 -9.00 21.04
C GLY A 237 5.94 -8.44 19.64
N LEU A 238 5.88 -9.24 18.58
CA LEU A 238 5.03 -8.86 17.46
C LEU A 238 3.61 -8.83 18.02
N SER A 239 2.95 -7.66 18.05
CA SER A 239 1.51 -7.66 17.84
C SER A 239 1.32 -8.47 16.57
N GLU A 240 0.86 -9.70 16.78
CA GLU A 240 0.63 -10.73 15.81
C GLU A 240 -0.11 -10.04 14.65
N LYS A 241 0.59 -9.70 13.56
CA LYS A 241 -0.04 -9.10 12.38
C LYS A 241 -0.80 -10.23 11.70
N GLN A 242 -1.91 -10.62 12.31
CA GLN A 242 -2.69 -11.79 11.97
C GLN A 242 -3.31 -11.57 10.60
N VAL A 243 -2.65 -12.12 9.58
CA VAL A 243 -3.31 -12.47 8.34
C VAL A 243 -4.33 -13.55 8.68
N THR A 244 -5.57 -13.15 8.92
CA THR A 244 -6.63 -14.11 9.29
C THR A 244 -7.05 -14.95 8.09
N GLY A 245 -7.51 -16.18 8.36
CA GLY A 245 -8.12 -17.01 7.32
C GLY A 245 -9.33 -16.32 6.66
N TYR A 246 -10.07 -15.51 7.41
CA TYR A 246 -11.21 -14.75 6.88
C TYR A 246 -10.79 -13.62 5.94
N LEU A 247 -9.68 -12.92 6.24
CA LEU A 247 -9.08 -11.95 5.33
C LEU A 247 -8.62 -12.64 4.04
N LEU A 248 -7.88 -13.74 4.13
CA LEU A 248 -7.42 -14.49 2.96
C LEU A 248 -8.58 -15.00 2.11
N PHE A 249 -9.65 -15.49 2.73
CA PHE A 249 -10.89 -15.88 2.05
C PHE A 249 -11.52 -14.71 1.28
N SER A 250 -11.62 -13.54 1.92
CA SER A 250 -12.22 -12.34 1.32
C SER A 250 -11.37 -11.82 0.15
N LEU A 251 -10.05 -11.80 0.31
CA LEU A 251 -9.10 -11.41 -0.73
C LEU A 251 -9.14 -12.38 -1.92
N SER A 252 -9.07 -13.68 -1.65
CA SER A 252 -9.13 -14.73 -2.69
C SER A 252 -10.42 -14.65 -3.48
N THR A 253 -11.55 -14.43 -2.80
CA THR A 253 -12.87 -14.25 -3.45
C THR A 253 -12.90 -13.02 -4.35
N ALA A 254 -12.31 -11.90 -3.93
CA ALA A 254 -12.23 -10.68 -4.75
C ALA A 254 -11.35 -10.86 -6.00
N VAL A 255 -10.27 -11.64 -5.87
CA VAL A 255 -9.29 -11.91 -6.95
C VAL A 255 -9.85 -12.84 -8.03
N ILE A 256 -10.93 -13.59 -7.78
CA ILE A 256 -11.62 -14.38 -8.83
C ILE A 256 -11.99 -13.51 -10.04
N GLY A 257 -12.38 -12.26 -9.82
CA GLY A 257 -12.67 -11.33 -10.93
C GLY A 257 -11.43 -10.93 -11.73
N SER A 258 -10.26 -10.88 -11.07
CA SER A 258 -8.97 -10.66 -11.74
C SER A 258 -8.54 -11.89 -12.55
N LEU A 259 -8.79 -13.08 -12.01
CA LEU A 259 -8.63 -14.34 -12.74
C LEU A 259 -9.51 -14.37 -13.98
N GLN A 260 -10.78 -13.97 -13.89
CA GLN A 260 -11.64 -13.87 -15.06
C GLN A 260 -11.16 -12.84 -16.08
N PHE A 261 -10.61 -11.71 -15.64
CA PHE A 261 -9.98 -10.74 -16.55
C PHE A 261 -8.82 -11.37 -17.32
N GLY A 262 -7.91 -12.06 -16.63
CA GLY A 262 -6.81 -12.80 -17.26
C GLY A 262 -7.28 -13.89 -18.21
N TYR A 263 -8.25 -14.70 -17.76
CA TYR A 263 -8.82 -15.79 -18.55
C TYR A 263 -9.38 -15.28 -19.87
N ASN A 264 -10.25 -14.28 -19.83
CA ASN A 264 -10.87 -13.72 -21.03
C ASN A 264 -9.88 -12.96 -21.93
N THR A 265 -8.76 -12.50 -21.37
CA THR A 265 -7.65 -11.93 -22.15
C THR A 265 -6.91 -13.02 -22.94
N GLY A 266 -6.58 -14.16 -22.32
CA GLY A 266 -5.81 -15.24 -22.96
C GLY A 266 -6.62 -16.25 -23.78
N VAL A 267 -7.90 -16.44 -23.48
CA VAL A 267 -8.71 -17.56 -24.02
C VAL A 267 -8.93 -17.51 -25.53
N ILE A 268 -8.88 -16.32 -26.13
CA ILE A 268 -9.18 -16.14 -27.55
C ILE A 268 -8.04 -16.61 -28.46
N ASN A 269 -6.79 -16.64 -27.97
CA ASN A 269 -5.60 -16.93 -28.77
C ASN A 269 -5.57 -18.38 -29.28
N ALA A 270 -5.68 -19.37 -28.39
CA ALA A 270 -5.56 -20.78 -28.75
C ALA A 270 -6.60 -21.28 -29.79
N PRO A 271 -7.90 -20.92 -29.70
CA PRO A 271 -8.91 -21.35 -30.66
C PRO A 271 -9.04 -20.43 -31.89
N GLU A 272 -8.08 -19.55 -32.20
CA GLU A 272 -8.19 -18.59 -33.33
C GLU A 272 -8.62 -19.26 -34.64
N GLN A 273 -7.91 -20.30 -35.06
CA GLN A 273 -8.22 -21.00 -36.32
C GLN A 273 -9.62 -21.62 -36.31
N LYS A 274 -10.06 -22.11 -35.14
CA LYS A 274 -11.36 -22.75 -34.95
C LYS A 274 -12.49 -21.73 -35.06
N LEU A 275 -12.33 -20.55 -34.43
CA LEU A 275 -13.28 -19.44 -34.59
C LEU A 275 -13.33 -18.93 -36.02
N ARG A 276 -12.19 -18.78 -36.70
CA ARG A 276 -12.17 -18.36 -38.12
C ARG A 276 -12.88 -19.38 -39.02
N SER A 277 -12.68 -20.68 -38.77
CA SER A 277 -13.40 -21.74 -39.48
C SER A 277 -14.91 -21.67 -39.19
N PHE A 278 -15.30 -21.44 -37.95
CA PHE A 278 -16.71 -21.25 -37.57
C PHE A 278 -17.33 -20.04 -38.29
N PHE A 279 -16.63 -18.91 -38.35
CA PHE A 279 -17.10 -17.71 -39.07
C PHE A 279 -17.32 -18.00 -40.55
N ASN A 280 -16.38 -18.71 -41.19
CA ASN A 280 -16.53 -19.12 -42.58
C ASN A 280 -17.71 -20.08 -42.77
N SER A 281 -17.84 -21.11 -41.94
CA SER A 281 -18.94 -22.08 -42.03
C SER A 281 -20.32 -21.42 -41.87
N THR A 282 -20.47 -20.53 -40.88
CA THR A 282 -21.70 -19.76 -40.69
C THR A 282 -21.98 -18.81 -41.86
N TRP A 283 -20.94 -18.21 -42.46
CA TRP A 283 -21.11 -17.37 -43.64
C TRP A 283 -21.59 -18.17 -44.85
N VAL A 284 -21.00 -19.34 -45.09
CA VAL A 284 -21.42 -20.27 -46.16
C VAL A 284 -22.87 -20.72 -45.95
N GLU A 285 -23.25 -21.06 -44.72
CA GLU A 285 -24.62 -21.46 -44.39
C GLU A 285 -25.64 -20.35 -44.69
N ARG A 286 -25.28 -19.08 -44.47
CA ARG A 286 -26.18 -17.94 -44.65
C ARG A 286 -26.22 -17.38 -46.07
N TYR A 287 -25.07 -17.35 -46.76
CA TYR A 287 -24.91 -16.64 -48.03
C TYR A 287 -24.54 -17.56 -49.21
N GLY A 288 -24.28 -18.85 -48.97
CA GLY A 288 -23.98 -19.84 -50.01
C GLY A 288 -22.57 -19.74 -50.60
N GLU A 289 -21.72 -18.84 -50.11
CA GLU A 289 -20.34 -18.63 -50.57
C GLU A 289 -19.36 -18.55 -49.39
N PRO A 290 -18.06 -18.87 -49.57
CA PRO A 290 -17.08 -18.72 -48.51
C PRO A 290 -16.78 -17.25 -48.21
N ILE A 291 -16.51 -16.94 -46.94
CA ILE A 291 -16.13 -15.58 -46.54
C ILE A 291 -14.79 -15.21 -47.16
N SER A 292 -14.68 -14.00 -47.70
CA SER A 292 -13.39 -13.54 -48.24
C SER A 292 -12.33 -13.44 -47.12
N PRO A 293 -11.05 -13.79 -47.37
CA PRO A 293 -10.01 -13.81 -46.33
C PRO A 293 -9.81 -12.48 -45.61
N GLY A 294 -9.95 -11.37 -46.35
CA GLY A 294 -9.88 -10.01 -45.79
C GLY A 294 -11.02 -9.73 -44.82
N VAL A 295 -12.26 -10.07 -45.20
CA VAL A 295 -13.44 -9.87 -44.33
C VAL A 295 -13.37 -10.79 -43.09
N CYS A 296 -12.95 -12.05 -43.25
CA CYS A 296 -12.73 -12.96 -42.11
C CYS A 296 -11.76 -12.37 -41.09
N THR A 297 -10.66 -11.77 -41.57
CA THR A 297 -9.66 -11.13 -40.71
C THR A 297 -10.22 -9.90 -39.99
N ILE A 298 -11.07 -9.12 -40.66
CA ILE A 298 -11.77 -7.98 -40.04
C ILE A 298 -12.73 -8.46 -38.95
N VAL A 299 -13.57 -9.46 -39.24
CA VAL A 299 -14.54 -10.01 -38.26
C VAL A 299 -13.82 -10.58 -37.04
N TRP A 300 -12.74 -11.34 -37.26
CA TRP A 300 -11.86 -11.83 -36.19
C TRP A 300 -11.28 -10.68 -35.35
N SER A 301 -10.70 -9.68 -36.00
CA SER A 301 -10.09 -8.54 -35.31
C SER A 301 -11.12 -7.77 -34.48
N ILE A 302 -12.35 -7.62 -34.98
CA ILE A 302 -13.47 -7.03 -34.23
C ILE A 302 -13.82 -7.90 -33.02
N ALA A 303 -13.96 -9.23 -33.18
CA ALA A 303 -14.27 -10.14 -32.07
C ALA A 303 -13.21 -10.12 -30.95
N VAL A 304 -11.94 -9.94 -31.30
CA VAL A 304 -10.85 -9.76 -30.34
C VAL A 304 -10.94 -8.37 -29.69
N ALA A 305 -11.01 -7.30 -30.48
CA ALA A 305 -10.87 -5.92 -30.01
C ALA A 305 -12.10 -5.35 -29.30
N ILE A 306 -13.32 -5.83 -29.60
CA ILE A 306 -14.55 -5.36 -28.95
C ILE A 306 -14.56 -5.62 -27.44
N PHE A 307 -13.78 -6.61 -26.98
CA PHE A 307 -13.51 -6.85 -25.57
C PHE A 307 -12.90 -5.62 -24.88
N SER A 308 -11.93 -4.97 -25.53
CA SER A 308 -11.30 -3.75 -25.02
C SER A 308 -12.27 -2.57 -25.00
N VAL A 309 -13.21 -2.51 -25.95
CA VAL A 309 -14.29 -1.51 -25.94
C VAL A 309 -15.20 -1.68 -24.73
N GLY A 310 -15.61 -2.91 -24.43
CA GLY A 310 -16.32 -3.22 -23.19
C GLY A 310 -15.52 -2.79 -21.97
N GLY A 311 -14.22 -3.10 -21.95
CA GLY A 311 -13.30 -2.73 -20.87
C GLY A 311 -13.18 -1.22 -20.64
N MET A 312 -13.15 -0.42 -21.72
CA MET A 312 -13.17 1.06 -21.65
C MET A 312 -14.44 1.55 -20.95
N VAL A 313 -15.61 1.10 -21.38
CA VAL A 313 -16.90 1.51 -20.79
C VAL A 313 -17.01 1.05 -19.33
N GLY A 314 -16.52 -0.17 -19.05
CA GLY A 314 -16.55 -0.76 -17.71
C GLY A 314 -15.66 -0.01 -16.73
N SER A 315 -14.41 0.24 -17.10
CA SER A 315 -13.44 0.95 -16.25
C SER A 315 -13.88 2.38 -15.93
N PHE A 316 -14.49 3.08 -16.88
CA PHE A 316 -15.05 4.42 -16.66
C PHE A 316 -16.24 4.42 -15.69
N SER A 317 -16.97 3.30 -15.63
CA SER A 317 -18.18 3.13 -14.80
C SER A 317 -17.88 2.64 -13.37
N VAL A 318 -16.63 2.31 -13.03
CA VAL A 318 -16.23 1.78 -11.71
C VAL A 318 -16.65 2.71 -10.58
N GLY A 319 -16.38 4.01 -10.70
CA GLY A 319 -16.67 4.98 -9.65
C GLY A 319 -18.15 5.11 -9.34
N VAL A 320 -19.02 4.99 -10.35
CA VAL A 320 -20.48 5.01 -10.18
C VAL A 320 -20.94 3.77 -9.43
N MET A 321 -20.48 2.59 -9.86
CA MET A 321 -20.85 1.32 -9.24
C MET A 321 -20.36 1.25 -7.78
N ALA A 322 -19.06 1.47 -7.57
CA ALA A 322 -18.41 1.31 -6.26
C ALA A 322 -18.95 2.25 -5.19
N ASN A 323 -19.35 3.47 -5.56
CA ASN A 323 -19.90 4.44 -4.61
C ASN A 323 -21.41 4.28 -4.39
N ARG A 324 -22.16 3.85 -5.42
CA ARG A 324 -23.62 3.69 -5.31
C ARG A 324 -24.00 2.42 -4.56
N PHE A 325 -23.35 1.30 -4.88
CA PHE A 325 -23.73 -0.01 -4.33
C PHE A 325 -22.79 -0.50 -3.23
N GLY A 326 -21.59 0.06 -3.11
CA GLY A 326 -20.51 -0.51 -2.30
C GLY A 326 -19.60 -1.40 -3.14
N ARG A 327 -18.49 -1.87 -2.57
CA ARG A 327 -17.46 -2.60 -3.33
C ARG A 327 -17.88 -4.05 -3.54
N ARG A 328 -18.22 -4.76 -2.47
CA ARG A 328 -18.64 -6.17 -2.48
C ARG A 328 -19.94 -6.36 -3.27
N ARG A 329 -20.95 -5.52 -3.02
CA ARG A 329 -22.23 -5.59 -3.76
C ARG A 329 -22.06 -5.28 -5.24
N SER A 330 -21.18 -4.35 -5.61
CA SER A 330 -20.86 -4.11 -7.03
C SER A 330 -20.27 -5.36 -7.68
N MET A 331 -19.28 -6.01 -7.04
CA MET A 331 -18.72 -7.26 -7.57
C MET A 331 -19.79 -8.34 -7.76
N PHE A 332 -20.74 -8.46 -6.83
CA PHE A 332 -21.84 -9.41 -6.94
C PHE A 332 -22.74 -9.11 -8.14
N LEU A 333 -23.17 -7.86 -8.30
CA LEU A 333 -24.05 -7.45 -9.41
C LEU A 333 -23.36 -7.60 -10.77
N VAL A 334 -22.09 -7.24 -10.85
CA VAL A 334 -21.32 -7.25 -12.10
C VAL A 334 -21.11 -8.68 -12.63
N ASN A 335 -21.10 -9.70 -11.77
CA ASN A 335 -21.04 -11.11 -12.21
C ASN A 335 -22.21 -11.52 -13.13
N SER A 336 -23.35 -10.82 -13.09
CA SER A 336 -24.43 -11.03 -14.08
C SER A 336 -23.94 -10.83 -15.52
N LEU A 337 -23.04 -9.85 -15.75
CA LEU A 337 -22.45 -9.61 -17.06
C LEU A 337 -21.54 -10.77 -17.49
N ALA A 338 -20.78 -11.37 -16.58
CA ALA A 338 -19.96 -12.54 -16.91
C ALA A 338 -20.80 -13.75 -17.30
N VAL A 339 -21.93 -13.97 -16.60
CA VAL A 339 -22.89 -15.02 -16.95
C VAL A 339 -23.48 -14.75 -18.34
N ILE A 340 -24.00 -13.55 -18.59
CA ILE A 340 -24.59 -13.19 -19.88
C ILE A 340 -23.56 -13.32 -21.02
N GLY A 341 -22.36 -12.74 -20.84
CA GLY A 341 -21.30 -12.79 -21.85
C GLY A 341 -20.82 -14.22 -22.14
N GLY A 342 -20.63 -15.04 -21.10
CA GLY A 342 -20.24 -16.43 -21.25
C GLY A 342 -21.29 -17.30 -21.93
N LEU A 343 -22.58 -17.12 -21.61
CA LEU A 343 -23.67 -17.85 -22.27
C LEU A 343 -23.82 -17.43 -23.74
N LEU A 344 -23.70 -16.13 -24.06
CA LEU A 344 -23.70 -15.65 -25.45
C LEU A 344 -22.59 -16.32 -26.28
N MET A 345 -21.37 -16.40 -25.74
CA MET A 345 -20.26 -17.08 -26.42
C MET A 345 -20.48 -18.60 -26.52
N GLY A 346 -20.99 -19.22 -25.44
CA GLY A 346 -21.20 -20.67 -25.38
C GLY A 346 -22.26 -21.21 -26.33
N PHE A 347 -23.36 -20.47 -26.51
CA PHE A 347 -24.45 -20.88 -27.41
C PHE A 347 -24.27 -20.43 -28.87
N SER A 348 -23.16 -19.74 -29.19
CA SER A 348 -22.91 -19.18 -30.52
C SER A 348 -22.96 -20.21 -31.65
N THR A 349 -22.44 -21.43 -31.42
CA THR A 349 -22.46 -22.51 -32.41
C THR A 349 -23.84 -23.13 -32.61
N ILE A 350 -24.63 -23.25 -31.54
CA ILE A 350 -25.99 -23.79 -31.60
C ILE A 350 -26.91 -22.85 -32.39
N CYS A 351 -26.68 -21.55 -32.28
CA CYS A 351 -27.44 -20.52 -32.99
C CYS A 351 -26.85 -20.14 -34.36
N SER A 352 -25.77 -20.80 -34.82
CA SER A 352 -25.02 -20.43 -36.02
C SER A 352 -24.80 -18.91 -36.13
N SER A 353 -24.27 -18.28 -35.08
CA SER A 353 -24.07 -16.82 -35.01
C SER A 353 -22.72 -16.41 -34.45
N TYR A 354 -21.89 -15.84 -35.32
CA TYR A 354 -20.65 -15.17 -34.90
C TYR A 354 -20.92 -13.82 -34.23
N GLU A 355 -22.07 -13.19 -34.47
CA GLU A 355 -22.48 -11.97 -33.77
C GLU A 355 -22.65 -12.18 -32.27
N MET A 356 -23.13 -13.37 -31.86
CA MET A 356 -23.21 -13.74 -30.44
C MET A 356 -21.83 -13.81 -29.77
N VAL A 357 -20.80 -14.25 -30.50
CA VAL A 357 -19.41 -14.21 -29.99
C VAL A 357 -18.98 -12.76 -29.79
N ILE A 358 -19.21 -11.89 -30.77
CA ILE A 358 -18.85 -10.45 -30.69
C ILE A 358 -19.59 -9.77 -29.53
N ALA A 359 -20.90 -9.99 -29.40
CA ALA A 359 -21.71 -9.45 -28.31
C ALA A 359 -21.26 -9.99 -26.94
N GLY A 360 -20.99 -11.29 -26.85
CA GLY A 360 -20.47 -11.92 -25.63
C GLY A 360 -19.11 -11.34 -25.23
N ARG A 361 -18.22 -11.10 -26.19
CA ARG A 361 -16.91 -10.44 -25.99
C ARG A 361 -17.05 -8.99 -25.52
N LEU A 362 -18.02 -8.24 -26.02
CA LEU A 362 -18.33 -6.89 -25.53
C LEU A 362 -18.79 -6.92 -24.07
N VAL A 363 -19.74 -7.79 -23.74
CA VAL A 363 -20.34 -7.89 -22.40
C VAL A 363 -19.32 -8.38 -21.36
N ILE A 364 -18.52 -9.40 -21.69
CA ILE A 364 -17.45 -9.85 -20.79
C ILE A 364 -16.32 -8.81 -20.69
N GLY A 365 -16.10 -8.00 -21.73
CA GLY A 365 -15.24 -6.82 -21.67
C GLY A 365 -15.73 -5.81 -20.63
N LEU A 366 -17.02 -5.50 -20.62
CA LEU A 366 -17.63 -4.61 -19.63
C LEU A 366 -17.43 -5.12 -18.20
N PHE A 367 -17.63 -6.43 -17.99
CA PHE A 367 -17.31 -7.11 -16.74
C PHE A 367 -15.84 -6.91 -16.34
N CYS A 368 -14.90 -7.20 -17.24
CA CYS A 368 -13.46 -7.13 -16.95
C CYS A 368 -13.03 -5.69 -16.64
N GLY A 369 -13.51 -4.71 -17.40
CA GLY A 369 -13.24 -3.29 -17.15
C GLY A 369 -13.68 -2.84 -15.76
N LEU A 370 -14.86 -3.26 -15.30
CA LEU A 370 -15.32 -2.98 -13.93
C LEU A 370 -14.42 -3.65 -12.88
N PHE A 371 -14.01 -4.90 -13.10
CA PHE A 371 -13.16 -5.64 -12.16
C PHE A 371 -11.72 -5.12 -12.08
N THR A 372 -11.17 -4.52 -13.14
CA THR A 372 -9.86 -3.84 -13.09
C THR A 372 -9.82 -2.66 -12.12
N GLY A 373 -10.97 -2.10 -11.74
CA GLY A 373 -11.06 -1.09 -10.68
C GLY A 373 -11.63 -1.62 -9.36
N LEU A 374 -12.64 -2.48 -9.40
CA LEU A 374 -13.31 -2.98 -8.19
C LEU A 374 -12.41 -3.88 -7.33
N THR A 375 -11.65 -4.81 -7.93
CA THR A 375 -10.77 -5.70 -7.16
C THR A 375 -9.69 -4.94 -6.39
N PRO A 376 -8.83 -4.12 -7.03
CA PRO A 376 -7.79 -3.41 -6.29
C PRO A 376 -8.37 -2.45 -5.23
N MET A 377 -9.53 -1.84 -5.48
CA MET A 377 -10.21 -1.00 -4.50
C MET A 377 -10.66 -1.80 -3.27
N TYR A 378 -11.35 -2.92 -3.46
CA TYR A 378 -11.80 -3.76 -2.35
C TYR A 378 -10.62 -4.34 -1.57
N VAL A 379 -9.64 -4.93 -2.28
CA VAL A 379 -8.43 -5.49 -1.69
C VAL A 379 -7.69 -4.43 -0.87
N GLY A 380 -7.49 -3.23 -1.41
CA GLY A 380 -6.81 -2.15 -0.72
C GLY A 380 -7.56 -1.65 0.52
N GLU A 381 -8.90 -1.65 0.47
CA GLU A 381 -9.74 -1.16 1.57
C GLU A 381 -9.93 -2.15 2.71
N VAL A 382 -9.88 -3.46 2.46
CA VAL A 382 -9.97 -4.51 3.50
C VAL A 382 -8.62 -4.88 4.12
N SER A 383 -7.53 -4.66 3.38
CA SER A 383 -6.18 -5.03 3.79
C SER A 383 -5.65 -4.16 4.94
N PRO A 384 -4.86 -4.74 5.87
CA PRO A 384 -4.07 -3.97 6.84
C PRO A 384 -3.11 -3.01 6.14
N THR A 385 -2.90 -1.82 6.71
CA THR A 385 -2.05 -0.77 6.12
C THR A 385 -0.64 -1.25 5.73
N PRO A 386 0.09 -2.02 6.56
CA PRO A 386 1.44 -2.50 6.20
C PRO A 386 1.47 -3.53 5.06
N LEU A 387 0.38 -4.26 4.84
CA LEU A 387 0.31 -5.35 3.85
C LEU A 387 -0.46 -4.94 2.58
N ARG A 388 -0.92 -3.69 2.50
CA ARG A 388 -1.77 -3.20 1.41
C ARG A 388 -1.07 -3.28 0.05
N GLY A 389 0.23 -2.94 -0.01
CA GLY A 389 1.03 -3.05 -1.23
C GLY A 389 1.16 -4.50 -1.69
N ALA A 390 1.56 -5.39 -0.78
CA ALA A 390 1.68 -6.82 -1.05
C ALA A 390 0.35 -7.44 -1.51
N PHE A 391 -0.76 -7.21 -0.81
CA PHE A 391 -2.06 -7.74 -1.23
C PHE A 391 -2.60 -7.09 -2.51
N GLY A 392 -2.24 -5.82 -2.79
CA GLY A 392 -2.56 -5.18 -4.06
C GLY A 392 -2.03 -5.94 -5.28
N THR A 393 -0.88 -6.60 -5.15
CA THR A 393 -0.31 -7.43 -6.23
C THR A 393 -1.11 -8.69 -6.54
N LEU A 394 -2.00 -9.14 -5.63
CA LEU A 394 -2.87 -10.29 -5.87
C LEU A 394 -3.80 -10.06 -7.07
N HIS A 395 -4.13 -8.80 -7.39
CA HIS A 395 -4.86 -8.47 -8.61
C HIS A 395 -4.09 -8.96 -9.84
N GLN A 396 -2.84 -8.52 -10.00
CA GLN A 396 -1.97 -8.92 -11.12
C GLN A 396 -1.74 -10.43 -11.10
N LEU A 397 -1.49 -11.04 -9.94
CA LEU A 397 -1.33 -12.49 -9.82
C LEU A 397 -2.57 -13.24 -10.32
N GLY A 398 -3.78 -12.76 -10.00
CA GLY A 398 -5.02 -13.32 -10.52
C GLY A 398 -5.08 -13.27 -12.05
N VAL A 399 -4.72 -12.12 -12.64
CA VAL A 399 -4.70 -11.93 -14.10
C VAL A 399 -3.75 -12.93 -14.77
N VAL A 400 -2.51 -13.03 -14.32
CA VAL A 400 -1.51 -13.92 -14.96
C VAL A 400 -1.87 -15.40 -14.82
N VAL A 401 -2.41 -15.80 -13.66
CA VAL A 401 -2.92 -17.17 -13.45
C VAL A 401 -4.12 -17.44 -14.36
N GLY A 402 -5.00 -16.45 -14.55
CA GLY A 402 -6.13 -16.55 -15.48
C GLY A 402 -5.67 -16.77 -16.93
N ILE A 403 -4.65 -16.02 -17.38
CA ILE A 403 -4.06 -16.20 -18.72
C ILE A 403 -3.49 -17.61 -18.86
N LEU A 404 -2.72 -18.08 -17.88
CA LEU A 404 -2.13 -19.42 -17.90
C LEU A 404 -3.20 -20.53 -17.97
N ILE A 405 -4.25 -20.44 -17.15
CA ILE A 405 -5.37 -21.38 -17.18
C ILE A 405 -6.04 -21.40 -18.56
N ALA A 406 -6.27 -20.22 -19.15
CA ALA A 406 -6.85 -20.11 -20.48
C ALA A 406 -5.97 -20.77 -21.56
N GLN A 407 -4.66 -20.56 -21.50
CA GLN A 407 -3.70 -21.19 -22.43
C GLN A 407 -3.67 -22.71 -22.28
N ILE A 408 -3.70 -23.23 -21.03
CA ILE A 408 -3.73 -24.67 -20.77
C ILE A 408 -5.03 -25.28 -21.29
N PHE A 409 -6.19 -24.73 -20.94
CA PHE A 409 -7.47 -25.26 -21.41
C PHE A 409 -7.68 -25.10 -22.92
N GLY A 410 -6.98 -24.15 -23.55
CA GLY A 410 -6.93 -23.98 -24.99
C GLY A 410 -6.18 -25.08 -25.77
N LEU A 411 -5.53 -26.04 -25.09
CA LEU A 411 -4.94 -27.20 -25.76
C LEU A 411 -6.00 -28.04 -26.49
N GLU A 412 -5.64 -28.58 -27.66
CA GLU A 412 -6.54 -29.45 -28.46
C GLU A 412 -6.96 -30.71 -27.71
N ALA A 413 -6.09 -31.22 -26.83
CA ALA A 413 -6.38 -32.37 -25.96
C ALA A 413 -7.41 -32.07 -24.85
N LEU A 414 -7.74 -30.79 -24.63
CA LEU A 414 -8.68 -30.32 -23.62
C LEU A 414 -9.88 -29.64 -24.30
N LEU A 415 -10.12 -28.35 -24.04
CA LEU A 415 -11.29 -27.63 -24.52
C LEU A 415 -11.03 -26.88 -25.85
N GLY A 416 -9.78 -26.84 -26.33
CA GLY A 416 -9.41 -26.18 -27.59
C GLY A 416 -9.72 -26.96 -28.88
N SER A 417 -10.50 -28.04 -28.79
CA SER A 417 -10.89 -28.86 -29.95
C SER A 417 -12.05 -28.22 -30.73
N ASP A 418 -12.24 -28.67 -31.99
CA ASP A 418 -13.29 -28.15 -32.89
C ASP A 418 -14.71 -28.23 -32.30
N LYS A 419 -14.95 -29.19 -31.40
CA LYS A 419 -16.26 -29.38 -30.75
C LYS A 419 -16.40 -28.61 -29.44
N LEU A 420 -15.31 -28.38 -28.70
CA LEU A 420 -15.36 -27.89 -27.32
C LEU A 420 -14.94 -26.43 -27.16
N TRP A 421 -14.45 -25.76 -28.20
CA TRP A 421 -14.09 -24.33 -28.12
C TRP A 421 -15.23 -23.40 -27.64
N PRO A 422 -16.54 -23.66 -27.88
CA PRO A 422 -17.59 -22.82 -27.32
C PRO A 422 -17.66 -22.96 -25.80
N LEU A 423 -17.43 -24.18 -25.28
CA LEU A 423 -17.34 -24.44 -23.84
C LEU A 423 -16.12 -23.77 -23.23
N LEU A 424 -14.99 -23.72 -23.95
CA LEU A 424 -13.82 -22.94 -23.54
C LEU A 424 -14.18 -21.47 -23.30
N LEU A 425 -14.90 -20.82 -24.24
CA LEU A 425 -15.34 -19.42 -24.03
C LEU A 425 -16.40 -19.28 -22.93
N ALA A 426 -17.32 -20.25 -22.81
CA ALA A 426 -18.38 -20.25 -21.81
C ALA A 426 -17.87 -20.52 -20.39
N LEU A 427 -16.66 -21.05 -20.23
CA LEU A 427 -16.13 -21.46 -18.92
C LEU A 427 -16.04 -20.30 -17.93
N THR A 428 -15.99 -19.04 -18.39
CA THR A 428 -16.05 -17.84 -17.54
C THR A 428 -17.30 -17.77 -16.66
N VAL A 429 -18.38 -18.50 -17.01
CA VAL A 429 -19.59 -18.60 -16.17
C VAL A 429 -19.30 -19.31 -14.84
N ALA A 430 -18.45 -20.34 -14.84
CA ALA A 430 -18.14 -21.13 -13.65
C ALA A 430 -17.50 -20.31 -12.51
N PRO A 431 -16.39 -19.56 -12.72
CA PRO A 431 -15.84 -18.69 -11.69
C PRO A 431 -16.79 -17.55 -11.32
N ALA A 432 -17.64 -17.07 -12.23
CA ALA A 432 -18.64 -16.04 -11.91
C ALA A 432 -19.71 -16.55 -10.93
N VAL A 433 -20.24 -17.75 -11.17
CA VAL A 433 -21.19 -18.40 -10.26
C VAL A 433 -20.53 -18.71 -8.91
N LEU A 434 -19.30 -19.21 -8.92
CA LEU A 434 -18.54 -19.43 -7.69
C LEU A 434 -18.37 -18.11 -6.91
N GLN A 435 -17.98 -17.03 -7.58
CA GLN A 435 -17.81 -15.73 -6.93
C GLN A 435 -19.15 -15.20 -6.37
N CYS A 436 -20.27 -15.40 -7.07
CA CYS A 436 -21.61 -15.06 -6.56
C CYS A 436 -21.98 -15.85 -5.30
N ILE A 437 -21.56 -17.12 -5.19
CA ILE A 437 -21.77 -17.93 -3.98
C ILE A 437 -20.90 -17.43 -2.83
N LEU A 438 -19.64 -17.06 -3.08
CA LEU A 438 -18.68 -16.69 -2.05
C LEU A 438 -18.81 -15.25 -1.53
N LEU A 439 -19.14 -14.28 -2.39
CA LEU A 439 -19.23 -12.86 -2.04
C LEU A 439 -20.22 -12.54 -0.89
N PRO A 440 -21.40 -13.19 -0.78
CA PRO A 440 -22.30 -13.00 0.35
C PRO A 440 -21.65 -13.22 1.73
N PHE A 441 -20.65 -14.10 1.81
CA PHE A 441 -19.92 -14.43 3.04
C PHE A 441 -18.74 -13.48 3.32
N CYS A 442 -18.34 -12.67 2.34
CA CYS A 442 -17.32 -11.65 2.50
C CYS A 442 -17.91 -10.38 3.14
N PRO A 443 -17.13 -9.60 3.91
CA PRO A 443 -17.60 -8.35 4.47
C PRO A 443 -17.68 -7.27 3.38
N GLU A 444 -18.54 -6.27 3.56
CA GLU A 444 -18.41 -5.04 2.78
C GLU A 444 -17.17 -4.27 3.26
N SER A 445 -16.61 -3.42 2.40
CA SER A 445 -15.42 -2.62 2.74
C SER A 445 -15.67 -1.79 4.03
N PRO A 446 -14.83 -1.95 5.08
CA PRO A 446 -14.96 -1.15 6.29
C PRO A 446 -14.84 0.35 6.00
N ARG A 447 -13.96 0.74 5.06
CA ARG A 447 -13.83 2.13 4.60
C ARG A 447 -15.09 2.64 3.94
N PHE A 448 -15.74 1.84 3.11
CA PHE A 448 -17.03 2.23 2.52
C PHE A 448 -18.12 2.41 3.58
N LEU A 449 -18.23 1.47 4.54
CA LEU A 449 -19.21 1.54 5.62
C LEU A 449 -19.00 2.79 6.49
N LEU A 450 -17.77 3.09 6.90
CA LEU A 450 -17.47 4.23 7.76
C LEU A 450 -17.52 5.57 7.01
N ILE A 451 -16.86 5.68 5.85
CA ILE A 451 -16.65 6.96 5.17
C ILE A 451 -17.87 7.36 4.34
N ASN A 452 -18.38 6.43 3.52
CA ASN A 452 -19.48 6.72 2.59
C ASN A 452 -20.85 6.59 3.25
N LEU A 453 -21.07 5.56 4.09
CA LEU A 453 -22.37 5.32 4.72
C LEU A 453 -22.48 5.86 6.15
N LYS A 454 -21.37 6.31 6.76
CA LYS A 454 -21.33 6.79 8.16
C LYS A 454 -21.81 5.75 9.19
N GLN A 455 -21.61 4.47 8.89
CA GLN A 455 -21.99 3.33 9.73
C GLN A 455 -20.78 2.82 10.52
N GLU A 456 -20.50 3.47 11.66
CA GLU A 456 -19.31 3.18 12.46
C GLU A 456 -19.32 1.76 13.05
N GLU A 457 -20.43 1.33 13.62
CA GLU A 457 -20.51 0.03 14.30
C GLU A 457 -20.41 -1.15 13.32
N GLU A 458 -20.96 -1.03 12.11
CA GLU A 458 -20.83 -2.06 11.08
C GLU A 458 -19.41 -2.11 10.50
N ALA A 459 -18.74 -0.95 10.36
CA ALA A 459 -17.34 -0.91 9.99
C ALA A 459 -16.45 -1.59 11.05
N ARG A 460 -16.71 -1.34 12.34
CA ARG A 460 -16.03 -2.00 13.46
C ARG A 460 -16.22 -3.51 13.41
N LYS A 461 -17.46 -4.00 13.29
CA LYS A 461 -17.77 -5.44 13.17
C LYS A 461 -17.05 -6.10 11.99
N ALA A 462 -16.99 -5.43 10.84
CA ALA A 462 -16.28 -5.92 9.67
C ALA A 462 -14.76 -6.01 9.94
N LEU A 463 -14.16 -4.98 10.57
CA LEU A 463 -12.74 -4.98 10.94
C LEU A 463 -12.40 -6.05 11.95
N VAL A 464 -13.20 -6.24 13.01
CA VAL A 464 -12.96 -7.28 14.03
C VAL A 464 -12.86 -8.66 13.37
N ARG A 465 -13.76 -8.97 12.42
CA ARG A 465 -13.70 -10.24 11.66
C ARG A 465 -12.49 -10.34 10.74
N LEU A 466 -12.12 -9.24 10.07
CA LEU A 466 -10.98 -9.21 9.16
C LEU A 466 -9.63 -9.30 9.89
N ARG A 467 -9.54 -8.71 11.08
CA ARG A 467 -8.31 -8.64 11.89
C ARG A 467 -8.17 -9.79 12.88
N GLY A 468 -9.28 -10.43 13.27
CA GLY A 468 -9.25 -11.50 14.28
C GLY A 468 -9.04 -10.99 15.71
N SER A 469 -9.09 -9.68 15.92
CA SER A 469 -8.92 -9.01 17.20
C SER A 469 -10.11 -8.09 17.48
N GLU A 470 -10.54 -8.01 18.74
CA GLU A 470 -11.57 -7.06 19.20
C GLU A 470 -11.03 -5.62 19.23
N ASP A 471 -9.73 -5.44 19.47
CA ASP A 471 -9.11 -4.12 19.44
C ASP A 471 -8.76 -3.72 18.00
N VAL A 472 -9.71 -3.03 17.38
CA VAL A 472 -9.55 -2.38 16.06
C VAL A 472 -9.55 -0.86 16.18
N SER A 473 -9.29 -0.33 17.39
CA SER A 473 -9.39 1.09 17.70
C SER A 473 -8.43 1.93 16.86
N LYS A 474 -7.21 1.41 16.66
CA LYS A 474 -6.19 2.05 15.81
C LYS A 474 -6.63 2.15 14.34
N ASP A 475 -7.11 1.05 13.77
CA ASP A 475 -7.61 1.00 12.39
C ASP A 475 -8.84 1.91 12.20
N MET A 476 -9.76 1.91 13.18
CA MET A 476 -10.94 2.78 13.18
C MET A 476 -10.55 4.26 13.26
N GLN A 477 -9.58 4.60 14.10
CA GLN A 477 -9.07 5.96 14.24
C GLN A 477 -8.36 6.42 12.97
N GLU A 478 -7.50 5.59 12.37
CA GLU A 478 -6.86 5.85 11.07
C GLU A 478 -7.94 6.17 10.01
N MET A 479 -8.97 5.33 9.91
CA MET A 479 -10.04 5.54 8.94
C MET A 479 -10.93 6.77 9.23
N LYS A 480 -11.09 7.16 10.50
CA LYS A 480 -11.77 8.41 10.88
C LYS A 480 -10.95 9.63 10.50
N GLU A 481 -9.63 9.59 10.70
CA GLU A 481 -8.71 10.64 10.26
C GLU A 481 -8.68 10.75 8.73
N GLU A 482 -8.64 9.62 8.03
CA GLU A 482 -8.81 9.56 6.56
C GLU A 482 -10.15 10.20 6.13
N SER A 483 -11.25 9.87 6.81
CA SER A 483 -12.60 10.43 6.56
C SER A 483 -12.64 11.94 6.78
N ALA A 484 -12.03 12.44 7.85
CA ALA A 484 -11.96 13.85 8.17
C ALA A 484 -11.12 14.62 7.12
N LYS A 485 -9.96 14.08 6.75
CA LYS A 485 -9.13 14.64 5.66
C LYS A 485 -9.88 14.64 4.32
N MET A 486 -10.57 13.55 3.98
CA MET A 486 -11.38 13.46 2.75
C MET A 486 -12.56 14.45 2.77
N ALA A 487 -13.16 14.73 3.93
CA ALA A 487 -14.24 15.72 4.05
C ALA A 487 -13.73 17.16 3.89
N MET A 488 -12.47 17.42 4.24
CA MET A 488 -11.80 18.71 4.00
C MET A 488 -11.34 18.88 2.55
N GLU A 489 -11.04 17.77 1.85
CA GLU A 489 -10.70 17.79 0.43
C GLU A 489 -11.96 17.85 -0.47
N LYS A 490 -11.97 18.80 -1.42
CA LYS A 490 -13.02 18.81 -2.45
C LYS A 490 -12.90 17.56 -3.32
N LYS A 491 -14.01 16.84 -3.52
CA LYS A 491 -14.09 15.78 -4.54
C LYS A 491 -13.81 16.38 -5.92
N VAL A 492 -12.77 15.87 -6.58
CA VAL A 492 -12.32 16.38 -7.87
C VAL A 492 -13.01 15.61 -8.99
N THR A 493 -13.63 16.35 -9.89
CA THR A 493 -14.24 15.80 -11.10
C THR A 493 -13.19 15.56 -12.19
N ILE A 494 -13.49 14.67 -13.15
CA ILE A 494 -12.57 14.37 -14.26
C ILE A 494 -12.12 15.64 -15.00
N PRO A 495 -13.00 16.60 -15.36
CA PRO A 495 -12.57 17.84 -16.01
C PRO A 495 -11.64 18.71 -15.15
N GLU A 496 -11.85 18.74 -13.83
CA GLU A 496 -10.99 19.48 -12.90
C GLU A 496 -9.60 18.89 -12.82
N LEU A 497 -9.46 17.57 -12.99
CA LEU A 497 -8.18 16.86 -13.02
C LEU A 497 -7.28 17.36 -14.16
N PHE A 498 -7.86 17.64 -15.33
CA PHE A 498 -7.13 18.21 -16.47
C PHE A 498 -6.93 19.72 -16.37
N ARG A 499 -7.84 20.44 -15.70
CA ARG A 499 -7.77 21.90 -15.59
C ARG A 499 -6.78 22.37 -14.52
N SER A 500 -6.73 21.69 -13.37
CA SER A 500 -5.91 22.09 -12.22
C SER A 500 -4.42 21.82 -12.43
N PRO A 501 -3.55 22.85 -12.33
CA PRO A 501 -2.10 22.66 -12.44
C PRO A 501 -1.53 21.64 -11.44
N ALA A 502 -2.12 21.53 -10.24
CA ALA A 502 -1.68 20.61 -9.19
C ALA A 502 -1.84 19.13 -9.57
N TYR A 503 -2.81 18.80 -10.44
CA TYR A 503 -3.11 17.41 -10.82
C TYR A 503 -2.58 17.01 -12.19
N ARG A 504 -2.23 17.98 -13.05
CA ARG A 504 -1.76 17.70 -14.42
C ARG A 504 -0.51 16.83 -14.45
N GLN A 505 0.48 17.10 -13.59
CA GLN A 505 1.74 16.38 -13.59
C GLN A 505 1.58 14.93 -13.08
N PRO A 506 0.93 14.67 -11.92
CA PRO A 506 0.56 13.31 -11.51
C PRO A 506 -0.31 12.57 -12.52
N LEU A 507 -1.25 13.27 -13.17
CA LEU A 507 -2.13 12.67 -14.18
C LEU A 507 -1.37 12.27 -15.44
N LEU A 508 -0.47 13.12 -15.91
CA LEU A 508 0.38 12.81 -17.05
C LEU A 508 1.22 11.56 -16.77
N ILE A 509 1.78 11.44 -15.57
CA ILE A 509 2.53 10.24 -15.14
C ILE A 509 1.61 9.01 -15.13
N ALA A 510 0.45 9.10 -14.48
CA ALA A 510 -0.52 8.01 -14.44
C ALA A 510 -0.90 7.53 -15.84
N VAL A 511 -1.21 8.44 -16.76
CA VAL A 511 -1.55 8.11 -18.15
C VAL A 511 -0.36 7.48 -18.88
N MET A 512 0.82 8.08 -18.80
CA MET A 512 2.01 7.58 -19.49
C MET A 512 2.44 6.19 -19.01
N LEU A 513 2.29 5.89 -17.72
CA LEU A 513 2.59 4.56 -17.19
C LEU A 513 1.58 3.51 -17.70
N GLN A 514 0.29 3.87 -17.81
CA GLN A 514 -0.71 2.98 -18.40
C GLN A 514 -0.48 2.77 -19.90
N LEU A 515 -0.07 3.81 -20.63
CA LEU A 515 0.34 3.69 -22.03
C LEU A 515 1.58 2.82 -22.16
N SER A 516 2.57 2.95 -21.27
CA SER A 516 3.79 2.15 -21.28
C SER A 516 3.51 0.66 -21.10
N GLN A 517 2.52 0.30 -20.29
CA GLN A 517 2.10 -1.09 -20.11
C GLN A 517 1.57 -1.68 -21.43
N GLN A 518 0.66 -0.96 -22.10
CA GLN A 518 -0.09 -1.49 -23.23
C GLN A 518 0.66 -1.36 -24.56
N LEU A 519 1.24 -0.18 -24.82
CA LEU A 519 2.04 0.10 -26.01
C LEU A 519 3.45 -0.52 -25.96
N SER A 520 3.79 -1.20 -24.86
CA SER A 520 4.95 -2.10 -24.83
C SER A 520 4.88 -3.20 -25.88
N GLY A 521 3.66 -3.60 -26.28
CA GLY A 521 3.42 -4.73 -27.19
C GLY A 521 3.09 -6.05 -26.47
N ILE A 522 2.91 -6.05 -25.14
CA ILE A 522 2.62 -7.28 -24.38
C ILE A 522 1.34 -8.00 -24.83
N ASN A 523 0.27 -7.26 -25.16
CA ASN A 523 -0.95 -7.89 -25.65
C ASN A 523 -0.81 -8.45 -27.06
N ALA A 524 0.12 -7.93 -27.86
CA ALA A 524 0.44 -8.56 -29.14
C ALA A 524 1.02 -9.97 -28.92
N VAL A 525 1.85 -10.14 -27.89
CA VAL A 525 2.31 -11.47 -27.45
C VAL A 525 1.12 -12.29 -26.94
N PHE A 526 0.31 -11.80 -26.00
CA PHE A 526 -0.76 -12.62 -25.43
C PHE A 526 -1.90 -12.98 -26.38
N TYR A 527 -2.21 -12.12 -27.35
CA TYR A 527 -3.27 -12.39 -28.34
C TYR A 527 -2.77 -13.22 -29.52
N TYR A 528 -1.49 -13.09 -29.90
CA TYR A 528 -0.99 -13.64 -31.17
C TYR A 528 0.29 -14.48 -31.04
N SER A 529 0.73 -14.85 -29.83
CA SER A 529 1.97 -15.62 -29.59
C SER A 529 2.04 -16.91 -30.40
N THR A 530 0.92 -17.62 -30.56
CA THR A 530 0.86 -18.87 -31.33
C THR A 530 1.22 -18.62 -32.80
N GLY A 531 0.66 -17.56 -33.40
CA GLY A 531 1.01 -17.12 -34.75
C GLY A 531 2.44 -16.59 -34.87
N ILE A 532 2.93 -15.84 -33.87
CA ILE A 532 4.30 -15.33 -33.82
C ILE A 532 5.31 -16.50 -33.77
N PHE A 533 5.11 -17.47 -32.88
CA PHE A 533 5.98 -18.64 -32.77
C PHE A 533 5.90 -19.54 -34.00
N ALA A 534 4.71 -19.70 -34.60
CA ALA A 534 4.57 -20.41 -35.87
C ALA A 534 5.39 -19.73 -36.98
N SER A 535 5.31 -18.41 -37.08
CA SER A 535 6.06 -17.61 -38.06
C SER A 535 7.59 -17.67 -37.81
N ALA A 536 8.00 -17.84 -36.56
CA ALA A 536 9.40 -18.05 -36.18
C ALA A 536 9.91 -19.49 -36.44
N GLY A 537 9.07 -20.39 -36.98
CA GLY A 537 9.45 -21.78 -37.27
C GLY A 537 9.42 -22.71 -36.06
N VAL A 538 8.75 -22.34 -34.97
CA VAL A 538 8.57 -23.21 -33.80
C VAL A 538 7.60 -24.34 -34.14
N LYS A 539 8.03 -25.59 -34.01
CA LYS A 539 7.24 -26.78 -34.38
C LYS A 539 5.93 -26.92 -33.61
N GLN A 540 5.92 -26.56 -32.32
CA GLN A 540 4.73 -26.62 -31.46
C GLN A 540 4.50 -25.27 -30.74
N PRO A 541 3.93 -24.27 -31.44
CA PRO A 541 3.77 -22.89 -30.94
C PRO A 541 2.95 -22.77 -29.65
N ILE A 542 2.00 -23.68 -29.43
CA ILE A 542 1.11 -23.66 -28.28
C ILE A 542 1.85 -23.94 -26.96
N TYR A 543 2.81 -24.86 -26.94
CA TYR A 543 3.62 -25.12 -25.75
C TYR A 543 4.58 -23.98 -25.43
N ALA A 544 5.12 -23.30 -26.45
CA ALA A 544 5.91 -22.08 -26.25
C ALA A 544 5.05 -20.95 -25.65
N THR A 545 3.78 -20.84 -26.08
CA THR A 545 2.82 -19.89 -25.50
C THR A 545 2.52 -20.19 -24.04
N ILE A 546 2.29 -21.47 -23.68
CA ILE A 546 2.11 -21.89 -22.28
C ILE A 546 3.38 -21.60 -21.46
N GLY A 547 4.56 -21.87 -22.03
CA GLY A 547 5.83 -21.52 -21.39
C GLY A 547 5.94 -20.03 -21.07
N ALA A 548 5.49 -19.16 -21.98
CA ALA A 548 5.43 -17.73 -21.73
C ALA A 548 4.47 -17.38 -20.58
N GLY A 549 3.29 -18.03 -20.50
CA GLY A 549 2.37 -17.89 -19.36
C GLY A 549 2.95 -18.38 -18.02
N ILE A 550 3.77 -19.43 -18.03
CA ILE A 550 4.47 -19.92 -16.82
C ILE A 550 5.51 -18.88 -16.38
N VAL A 551 6.32 -18.38 -17.30
CA VAL A 551 7.31 -17.32 -17.02
C VAL A 551 6.62 -16.06 -16.49
N ASN A 552 5.50 -15.67 -17.10
CA ASN A 552 4.67 -14.57 -16.66
C ASN A 552 4.24 -14.75 -15.18
N THR A 553 3.73 -15.93 -14.83
CA THR A 553 3.30 -16.23 -13.46
C THR A 553 4.47 -16.18 -12.47
N ILE A 554 5.61 -16.79 -12.80
CA ILE A 554 6.79 -16.82 -11.94
C ILE A 554 7.31 -15.41 -11.68
N PHE A 555 7.49 -14.61 -12.73
CA PHE A 555 8.03 -13.26 -12.59
C PHE A 555 7.07 -12.28 -11.90
N THR A 556 5.76 -12.55 -11.96
CA THR A 556 4.77 -11.81 -11.16
C THR A 556 4.98 -12.05 -9.66
N VAL A 557 5.20 -13.31 -9.26
CA VAL A 557 5.52 -13.66 -7.87
C VAL A 557 6.86 -13.06 -7.44
N VAL A 558 7.86 -13.07 -8.32
CA VAL A 558 9.16 -12.42 -8.05
C VAL A 558 8.99 -10.91 -7.86
N SER A 559 8.19 -10.25 -8.70
CA SER A 559 7.92 -8.82 -8.59
C SER A 559 7.24 -8.46 -7.26
N LEU A 560 6.38 -9.33 -6.72
CA LEU A 560 5.72 -9.13 -5.42
C LEU A 560 6.75 -8.92 -4.29
N PHE A 561 7.83 -9.69 -4.28
CA PHE A 561 8.87 -9.57 -3.24
C PHE A 561 9.87 -8.44 -3.52
N LEU A 562 10.09 -8.10 -4.80
CA LEU A 562 11.07 -7.07 -5.17
C LEU A 562 10.51 -5.66 -5.12
N VAL A 563 9.21 -5.44 -5.33
CA VAL A 563 8.62 -4.09 -5.39
C VAL A 563 8.81 -3.30 -4.10
N GLU A 564 8.76 -3.98 -2.96
CA GLU A 564 8.98 -3.37 -1.65
C GLU A 564 10.47 -3.27 -1.28
N LYS A 565 11.38 -3.93 -2.00
CA LYS A 565 12.83 -3.93 -1.74
C LYS A 565 13.64 -3.03 -2.68
N ALA A 566 13.26 -2.93 -3.95
CA ALA A 566 14.01 -2.22 -4.99
C ALA A 566 13.40 -0.85 -5.35
N GLY A 567 12.13 -0.61 -5.01
CA GLY A 567 11.42 0.60 -5.40
C GLY A 567 10.73 0.49 -6.76
N ARG A 568 9.76 1.37 -6.98
CA ARG A 568 8.86 1.33 -8.13
C ARG A 568 9.57 1.82 -9.39
N ARG A 569 10.30 2.93 -9.30
CA ARG A 569 10.94 3.56 -10.46
C ARG A 569 12.01 2.66 -11.06
N THR A 570 12.84 2.04 -10.21
CA THR A 570 13.93 1.16 -10.61
C THR A 570 13.41 -0.07 -11.37
N LEU A 571 12.40 -0.75 -10.83
CA LEU A 571 11.83 -1.94 -11.45
C LEU A 571 11.11 -1.62 -12.76
N HIS A 572 10.41 -0.49 -12.84
CA HIS A 572 9.75 -0.08 -14.07
C HIS A 572 10.77 0.20 -15.20
N LEU A 573 11.86 0.92 -14.89
CA LEU A 573 12.95 1.18 -15.84
C LEU A 573 13.63 -0.12 -16.28
N LEU A 574 13.95 -1.00 -15.34
CA LEU A 574 14.55 -2.30 -15.64
C LEU A 574 13.67 -3.13 -16.58
N GLY A 575 12.36 -3.18 -16.31
CA GLY A 575 11.40 -3.87 -17.15
C GLY A 575 11.32 -3.27 -18.56
N LEU A 576 11.14 -1.95 -18.69
CA LEU A 576 11.10 -1.30 -20.01
C LEU A 576 12.39 -1.52 -20.82
N GLY A 577 13.55 -1.39 -20.17
CA GLY A 577 14.85 -1.63 -20.81
C GLY A 577 15.03 -3.08 -21.25
N GLY A 578 14.70 -4.04 -20.39
CA GLY A 578 14.77 -5.47 -20.70
C GLY A 578 13.80 -5.88 -21.83
N MET A 579 12.60 -5.30 -21.87
CA MET A 579 11.66 -5.49 -22.96
C MET A 579 12.19 -4.93 -24.28
N ALA A 580 12.84 -3.76 -24.28
CA ALA A 580 13.40 -3.16 -25.48
C ALA A 580 14.52 -4.04 -26.08
N VAL A 581 15.41 -4.56 -25.25
CA VAL A 581 16.45 -5.52 -25.68
C VAL A 581 15.80 -6.79 -26.24
N SER A 582 14.77 -7.31 -25.58
CA SER A 582 14.06 -8.53 -26.02
C SER A 582 13.33 -8.33 -27.34
N ALA A 583 12.73 -7.17 -27.56
CA ALA A 583 12.07 -6.82 -28.83
C ALA A 583 13.07 -6.72 -29.99
N LEU A 584 14.27 -6.17 -29.75
CA LEU A 584 15.37 -6.17 -30.73
C LEU A 584 15.83 -7.59 -31.05
N LEU A 585 16.02 -8.44 -30.03
CA LEU A 585 16.36 -9.85 -30.21
C LEU A 585 15.29 -10.58 -31.05
N MET A 586 14.01 -10.24 -30.83
CA MET A 586 12.91 -10.80 -31.61
C MET A 586 12.98 -10.41 -33.10
N THR A 587 13.24 -9.13 -33.41
CA THR A 587 13.43 -8.69 -34.80
C THR A 587 14.61 -9.41 -35.46
N VAL A 588 15.76 -9.47 -34.79
CA VAL A 588 16.94 -10.18 -35.31
C VAL A 588 16.64 -11.65 -35.56
N SER A 589 15.97 -12.30 -34.61
CA SER A 589 15.60 -13.70 -34.71
C SER A 589 14.70 -13.97 -35.91
N LEU A 590 13.67 -13.14 -36.15
CA LEU A 590 12.75 -13.31 -37.27
C LEU A 590 13.43 -13.04 -38.62
N LEU A 591 14.35 -12.08 -38.69
CA LEU A 591 15.10 -11.78 -39.93
C LEU A 591 16.06 -12.90 -40.30
N LEU A 592 16.77 -13.47 -39.32
CA LEU A 592 17.78 -14.52 -39.56
C LEU A 592 17.19 -15.93 -39.62
N GLN A 593 15.92 -16.12 -39.24
CA GLN A 593 15.25 -17.42 -39.24
C GLN A 593 15.24 -18.08 -40.63
N VAL A 594 15.13 -17.28 -41.69
CA VAL A 594 15.13 -17.78 -43.08
C VAL A 594 16.47 -18.44 -43.44
N SER A 595 17.58 -17.95 -42.89
CA SER A 595 18.92 -18.46 -43.16
C SER A 595 19.39 -19.49 -42.12
N ILE A 596 18.93 -19.38 -40.87
CA ILE A 596 19.38 -20.18 -39.74
C ILE A 596 18.15 -20.71 -38.96
N PRO A 597 17.75 -21.98 -39.17
CA PRO A 597 16.59 -22.58 -38.50
C PRO A 597 16.69 -22.57 -36.95
N ALA A 598 17.90 -22.55 -36.40
CA ALA A 598 18.15 -22.48 -34.96
C ALA A 598 17.69 -21.15 -34.32
N MET A 599 17.44 -20.10 -35.11
CA MET A 599 16.92 -18.83 -34.60
C MET A 599 15.52 -18.98 -33.99
N SER A 600 14.75 -20.02 -34.33
CA SER A 600 13.50 -20.35 -33.66
C SER A 600 13.62 -20.46 -32.12
N TYR A 601 14.75 -20.96 -31.60
CA TYR A 601 15.02 -21.01 -30.16
C TYR A 601 15.32 -19.62 -29.57
N VAL A 602 15.97 -18.75 -30.34
CA VAL A 602 16.23 -17.36 -29.94
C VAL A 602 14.92 -16.57 -29.88
N ALA A 603 13.99 -16.79 -30.81
CA ALA A 603 12.65 -16.20 -30.76
C ALA A 603 11.89 -16.63 -29.50
N ILE A 604 11.96 -17.92 -29.12
CA ILE A 604 11.38 -18.41 -27.86
C ILE A 604 12.00 -17.67 -26.68
N LEU A 605 13.34 -17.65 -26.57
CA LEU A 605 14.05 -16.97 -25.49
C LEU A 605 13.69 -15.47 -25.42
N ALA A 606 13.63 -14.79 -26.57
CA ALA A 606 13.29 -13.38 -26.66
C ALA A 606 11.88 -13.10 -26.11
N VAL A 607 10.89 -13.93 -26.46
CA VAL A 607 9.53 -13.79 -25.92
C VAL A 607 9.50 -14.10 -24.42
N MET A 608 10.20 -15.14 -23.94
CA MET A 608 10.27 -15.44 -22.51
C MET A 608 10.87 -14.28 -21.72
N LEU A 609 11.98 -13.71 -22.20
CA LEU A 609 12.64 -12.57 -21.57
C LEU A 609 11.76 -11.32 -21.61
N PHE A 610 11.08 -11.08 -22.74
CA PHE A 610 10.15 -9.97 -22.90
C PHE A 610 9.03 -10.03 -21.85
N VAL A 611 8.43 -11.20 -21.68
CA VAL A 611 7.35 -11.44 -20.70
C VAL A 611 7.86 -11.37 -19.26
N ALA A 612 9.05 -11.89 -18.97
CA ALA A 612 9.68 -11.79 -17.65
C ALA A 612 9.94 -10.33 -17.25
N MET A 613 10.51 -9.54 -18.16
CA MET A 613 10.84 -8.13 -17.93
C MET A 613 9.58 -7.26 -17.81
N PHE A 614 8.51 -7.62 -18.53
CA PHE A 614 7.21 -6.99 -18.37
C PHE A 614 6.67 -7.16 -16.94
N GLU A 615 6.66 -8.38 -16.40
CA GLU A 615 6.10 -8.64 -15.06
C GLU A 615 6.97 -8.10 -13.93
N LEU A 616 8.26 -7.92 -14.17
CA LEU A 616 9.16 -7.32 -13.18
C LEU A 616 8.82 -5.84 -12.90
N GLY A 617 8.17 -5.13 -13.85
CA GLY A 617 7.90 -3.70 -13.71
C GLY A 617 6.63 -3.21 -14.41
N PRO A 618 6.60 -3.08 -15.74
CA PRO A 618 5.46 -2.52 -16.47
C PRO A 618 4.10 -3.21 -16.25
N GLY A 619 4.08 -4.49 -15.87
CA GLY A 619 2.87 -5.22 -15.49
C GLY A 619 2.22 -4.67 -14.22
N PRO A 620 2.82 -4.87 -13.04
CA PRO A 620 2.17 -4.50 -11.78
C PRO A 620 2.19 -3.00 -11.48
N ILE A 621 3.26 -2.28 -11.82
CA ILE A 621 3.54 -0.91 -11.32
C ILE A 621 2.49 0.13 -11.70
N PRO A 622 2.03 0.21 -12.97
CA PRO A 622 1.05 1.21 -13.38
C PRO A 622 -0.28 1.12 -12.63
N TRP A 623 -0.68 -0.05 -12.11
CA TRP A 623 -1.95 -0.21 -11.41
C TRP A 623 -1.96 0.40 -10.02
N PHE A 624 -0.87 0.26 -9.26
CA PHE A 624 -0.84 0.75 -7.88
C PHE A 624 -0.22 2.16 -7.76
N ILE A 625 0.69 2.55 -8.65
CA ILE A 625 1.31 3.89 -8.59
C ILE A 625 0.29 5.02 -8.76
N VAL A 626 -0.81 4.78 -9.48
CA VAL A 626 -1.92 5.74 -9.57
C VAL A 626 -2.58 5.96 -8.21
N ALA A 627 -2.68 4.92 -7.39
CA ALA A 627 -3.20 5.05 -6.03
C ALA A 627 -2.21 5.74 -5.08
N GLU A 628 -0.90 5.64 -5.34
CA GLU A 628 0.18 6.30 -4.60
C GLU A 628 0.39 7.78 -5.01
N LEU A 629 0.07 8.15 -6.26
CA LEU A 629 0.25 9.51 -6.80
C LEU A 629 -0.85 10.50 -6.41
N PHE A 630 -2.04 10.01 -6.04
CA PHE A 630 -3.21 10.83 -5.79
C PHE A 630 -3.75 10.64 -4.37
N SER A 631 -4.05 11.75 -3.71
CA SER A 631 -4.79 11.79 -2.44
C SER A 631 -6.24 11.30 -2.64
N GLN A 632 -6.97 11.16 -1.55
CA GLN A 632 -8.26 10.46 -1.56
C GLN A 632 -9.34 11.17 -2.40
N GLY A 633 -9.34 12.51 -2.47
CA GLY A 633 -10.27 13.27 -3.29
C GLY A 633 -10.18 12.98 -4.80
N PRO A 634 -9.04 13.19 -5.47
CA PRO A 634 -8.89 12.99 -6.91
C PRO A 634 -8.67 11.54 -7.34
N ARG A 635 -8.25 10.63 -6.44
CA ARG A 635 -7.88 9.24 -6.79
C ARG A 635 -8.93 8.48 -7.60
N PRO A 636 -10.24 8.50 -7.26
CA PRO A 636 -11.24 7.79 -8.06
C PRO A 636 -11.33 8.29 -9.51
N ALA A 637 -11.25 9.61 -9.72
CA ALA A 637 -11.25 10.21 -11.05
C ALA A 637 -9.97 9.88 -11.82
N ALA A 638 -8.81 9.92 -11.14
CA ALA A 638 -7.52 9.56 -11.73
C ALA A 638 -7.48 8.08 -12.15
N MET A 639 -7.96 7.16 -11.32
CA MET A 639 -8.05 5.74 -11.65
C MET A 639 -9.00 5.48 -12.83
N ALA A 640 -10.12 6.20 -12.92
CA ALA A 640 -11.03 6.08 -14.06
C ALA A 640 -10.38 6.54 -15.38
N VAL A 641 -9.67 7.67 -15.36
CA VAL A 641 -8.92 8.16 -16.53
C VAL A 641 -7.79 7.18 -16.90
N ALA A 642 -6.98 6.77 -15.92
CA ALA A 642 -5.88 5.83 -16.10
C ALA A 642 -6.36 4.49 -16.68
N GLY A 643 -7.43 3.92 -16.12
CA GLY A 643 -8.06 2.71 -16.63
C GLY A 643 -8.59 2.87 -18.05
N CYS A 644 -9.28 3.98 -18.35
CA CYS A 644 -9.76 4.26 -19.69
C CYS A 644 -8.60 4.36 -20.71
N CYS A 645 -7.51 5.06 -20.35
CA CYS A 645 -6.31 5.15 -21.19
C CYS A 645 -5.66 3.77 -21.42
N ASN A 646 -5.60 2.94 -20.38
CA ASN A 646 -5.12 1.56 -20.49
C ASN A 646 -5.95 0.76 -21.51
N TRP A 647 -7.26 0.71 -21.33
CA TRP A 647 -8.15 -0.04 -22.23
C TRP A 647 -8.17 0.54 -23.66
N THR A 648 -8.02 1.85 -23.82
CA THR A 648 -7.91 2.51 -25.13
C THR A 648 -6.63 2.10 -25.84
N ALA A 649 -5.48 2.12 -25.15
CA ALA A 649 -4.22 1.69 -25.72
C ALA A 649 -4.23 0.19 -26.05
N ASN A 650 -4.84 -0.64 -25.20
CA ASN A 650 -5.06 -2.05 -25.50
C ASN A 650 -5.88 -2.23 -26.80
N PHE A 651 -7.00 -1.52 -26.93
CA PHE A 651 -7.82 -1.55 -28.15
C PHE A 651 -7.01 -1.19 -29.40
N LEU A 652 -6.21 -0.11 -29.33
CA LEU A 652 -5.37 0.32 -30.46
C LEU A 652 -4.35 -0.75 -30.84
N VAL A 653 -3.67 -1.38 -29.88
CA VAL A 653 -2.73 -2.48 -30.16
C VAL A 653 -3.44 -3.66 -30.78
N GLY A 654 -4.58 -4.09 -30.21
CA GLY A 654 -5.34 -5.25 -30.71
C GLY A 654 -5.84 -5.07 -32.15
N VAL A 655 -6.35 -3.89 -32.51
CA VAL A 655 -6.84 -3.63 -33.88
C VAL A 655 -5.70 -3.42 -34.88
N SER A 656 -4.65 -2.69 -34.49
CA SER A 656 -3.59 -2.31 -35.43
C SER A 656 -2.56 -3.41 -35.66
N PHE A 657 -2.29 -4.27 -34.66
CA PHE A 657 -1.18 -5.22 -34.72
C PHE A 657 -1.23 -6.18 -35.92
N PRO A 658 -2.36 -6.85 -36.25
CA PRO A 658 -2.40 -7.73 -37.42
C PRO A 658 -2.04 -7.02 -38.72
N LYS A 659 -2.52 -5.77 -38.92
CA LYS A 659 -2.20 -4.99 -40.11
C LYS A 659 -0.76 -4.50 -40.11
N LEU A 660 -0.22 -4.14 -38.95
CA LEU A 660 1.20 -3.77 -38.81
C LEU A 660 2.12 -4.95 -39.13
N VAL A 661 1.76 -6.18 -38.74
CA VAL A 661 2.52 -7.38 -39.10
C VAL A 661 2.48 -7.62 -40.61
N GLU A 662 1.34 -7.43 -41.26
CA GLU A 662 1.21 -7.57 -42.73
C GLU A 662 2.10 -6.56 -43.49
N LEU A 663 2.20 -5.32 -42.98
CA LEU A 663 2.96 -4.24 -43.62
C LEU A 663 4.46 -4.29 -43.30
N CYS A 664 4.81 -4.55 -42.04
CA CYS A 664 6.17 -4.42 -41.52
C CYS A 664 6.87 -5.77 -41.37
N GLY A 665 6.16 -6.90 -41.38
CA GLY A 665 6.74 -8.23 -41.15
C GLY A 665 7.59 -8.27 -39.86
N PRO A 666 8.83 -8.80 -39.91
CA PRO A 666 9.75 -8.87 -38.77
C PRO A 666 10.06 -7.52 -38.09
N TRP A 667 9.91 -6.41 -38.81
CA TRP A 667 10.26 -5.07 -38.34
C TRP A 667 9.24 -4.48 -37.35
N VAL A 668 8.08 -5.14 -37.17
CA VAL A 668 7.00 -4.66 -36.28
C VAL A 668 7.47 -4.43 -34.83
N PHE A 669 8.39 -5.26 -34.32
CA PHE A 669 8.89 -5.13 -32.95
C PHE A 669 9.80 -3.90 -32.74
N LEU A 670 10.31 -3.28 -33.81
CA LEU A 670 11.02 -2.00 -33.70
C LEU A 670 10.08 -0.85 -33.33
N ILE A 671 8.80 -0.92 -33.73
CA ILE A 671 7.79 0.06 -33.32
C ILE A 671 7.62 0.01 -31.80
N PHE A 672 7.50 -1.20 -31.24
CA PHE A 672 7.45 -1.38 -29.79
C PHE A 672 8.74 -0.95 -29.10
N THR A 673 9.91 -1.23 -29.70
CA THR A 673 11.20 -0.78 -29.17
C THR A 673 11.26 0.75 -29.07
N ALA A 674 10.78 1.48 -30.09
CA ALA A 674 10.73 2.93 -30.07
C ALA A 674 9.83 3.47 -28.94
N PHE A 675 8.65 2.87 -28.74
CA PHE A 675 7.77 3.21 -27.63
C PHE A 675 8.41 2.89 -26.27
N LEU A 676 9.03 1.71 -26.11
CA LEU A 676 9.71 1.30 -24.88
C LEU A 676 10.83 2.27 -24.50
N VAL A 677 11.65 2.71 -25.48
CA VAL A 677 12.70 3.72 -25.25
C VAL A 677 12.10 5.07 -24.86
N LEU A 678 11.02 5.50 -25.53
CA LEU A 678 10.31 6.74 -25.18
C LEU A 678 9.79 6.69 -23.73
N PHE A 679 9.14 5.60 -23.33
CA PHE A 679 8.65 5.43 -21.96
C PHE A 679 9.77 5.26 -20.94
N PHE A 680 10.89 4.66 -21.32
CA PHE A 680 12.08 4.56 -20.47
C PHE A 680 12.61 5.96 -20.16
N ILE A 681 12.79 6.80 -21.19
CA ILE A 681 13.24 8.19 -21.03
C ILE A 681 12.24 8.98 -20.19
N PHE A 682 10.94 8.86 -20.47
CA PHE A 682 9.90 9.54 -19.68
C PHE A 682 9.95 9.11 -18.21
N THR A 683 10.02 7.81 -17.95
CA THR A 683 10.11 7.26 -16.59
C THR A 683 11.35 7.76 -15.87
N TYR A 684 12.49 7.79 -16.56
CA TYR A 684 13.73 8.27 -15.99
C TYR A 684 13.66 9.76 -15.64
N LEU A 685 12.99 10.59 -16.44
CA LEU A 685 12.98 12.04 -16.24
C LEU A 685 11.82 12.55 -15.35
N LYS A 686 10.65 11.91 -15.39
CA LYS A 686 9.41 12.47 -14.84
C LYS A 686 8.76 11.68 -13.71
N VAL A 687 9.07 10.39 -13.58
CA VAL A 687 8.39 9.52 -12.59
C VAL A 687 9.17 9.55 -11.28
N PRO A 688 8.56 10.03 -10.17
CA PRO A 688 9.22 10.01 -8.86
C PRO A 688 9.23 8.60 -8.28
N GLU A 689 10.17 8.34 -7.37
CA GLU A 689 10.08 7.17 -6.51
C GLU A 689 9.04 7.43 -5.41
N THR A 690 8.08 6.50 -5.28
CA THR A 690 6.95 6.56 -4.34
C THR A 690 7.13 5.63 -3.13
N ARG A 691 8.10 4.70 -3.18
CA ARG A 691 8.37 3.77 -2.08
C ARG A 691 8.64 4.52 -0.77
N GLY A 692 7.89 4.15 0.27
CA GLY A 692 8.08 4.65 1.63
C GLY A 692 7.75 6.13 1.81
N LYS A 693 7.13 6.79 0.81
CA LYS A 693 6.81 8.22 0.87
C LYS A 693 5.34 8.47 1.14
N THR A 694 5.06 9.56 1.83
CA THR A 694 3.70 10.04 2.05
C THR A 694 3.15 10.76 0.81
N PHE A 695 1.82 10.86 0.69
CA PHE A 695 1.17 11.61 -0.41
C PHE A 695 1.67 13.05 -0.48
N ASP A 696 1.90 13.69 0.67
CA ASP A 696 2.35 15.07 0.76
C ASP A 696 3.81 15.22 0.31
N GLU A 697 4.66 14.22 0.55
CA GLU A 697 6.04 14.19 0.02
C GLU A 697 6.07 14.01 -1.50
N ILE A 698 5.18 13.16 -2.03
CA ILE A 698 5.04 12.96 -3.47
C ILE A 698 4.51 14.23 -4.13
N ALA A 699 3.50 14.89 -3.54
CA ALA A 699 2.97 16.17 -4.01
C ALA A 699 4.03 17.29 -3.97
N ARG A 700 4.88 17.32 -2.93
CA ARG A 700 6.05 18.21 -2.84
C ARG A 700 7.03 18.01 -3.99
N SER A 701 7.25 16.76 -4.42
CA SER A 701 8.12 16.47 -5.58
C SER A 701 7.61 17.05 -6.91
N PHE A 702 6.32 17.41 -6.98
CA PHE A 702 5.70 18.07 -8.13
C PHE A 702 5.62 19.60 -7.99
N GLY A 703 6.23 20.19 -6.96
CA GLY A 703 6.28 21.65 -6.76
C GLY A 703 5.09 22.22 -5.99
N GLY A 704 4.40 21.42 -5.16
CA GLY A 704 3.35 21.92 -4.26
C GLY A 704 3.89 22.92 -3.22
N PRO A 705 3.12 23.97 -2.84
CA PRO A 705 3.53 24.91 -1.81
C PRO A 705 3.67 24.22 -0.43
N PRO A 706 4.54 24.74 0.46
CA PRO A 706 4.65 24.21 1.81
C PRO A 706 3.29 24.33 2.54
N PRO A 707 2.97 23.41 3.48
CA PRO A 707 1.80 23.59 4.33
C PRO A 707 1.90 24.94 5.03
N ALA A 708 0.80 25.68 5.09
CA ALA A 708 0.74 26.90 5.88
C ALA A 708 1.17 26.52 7.29
N SER A 709 2.30 27.06 7.75
CA SER A 709 2.63 27.06 9.16
C SER A 709 1.40 27.63 9.86
N SER A 710 0.78 26.85 10.75
CA SER A 710 -0.01 27.45 11.81
C SER A 710 1.00 28.23 12.66
N SER A 711 1.33 29.44 12.21
CA SER A 711 1.98 30.45 13.02
C SER A 711 1.01 30.73 14.14
N VAL A 712 1.25 30.09 15.29
CA VAL A 712 0.82 30.63 16.55
C VAL A 712 1.56 31.97 16.65
N GLU A 713 0.89 33.04 16.23
CA GLU A 713 1.33 34.38 16.58
C GLU A 713 1.26 34.48 18.10
N ASP A 714 2.43 34.51 18.74
CA ASP A 714 2.54 34.97 20.11
C ASP A 714 2.00 36.41 20.18
N PRO A 715 1.09 36.74 21.12
CA PRO A 715 0.64 38.10 21.28
C PRO A 715 1.80 38.96 21.79
N PRO A 716 2.05 40.15 21.22
CA PRO A 716 3.10 41.02 21.70
C PRO A 716 2.75 41.51 23.12
N ALA A 717 3.69 41.31 24.04
CA ALA A 717 3.61 41.82 25.39
C ALA A 717 3.76 43.35 25.41
N GLY A 718 2.74 44.04 25.92
CA GLY A 718 2.90 45.30 26.66
C GLY A 718 2.53 46.60 25.93
N ALA A 719 1.29 47.07 26.11
CA ALA A 719 0.99 48.49 26.29
C ALA A 719 -0.32 48.68 27.04
N SER A 720 -0.23 49.31 28.22
CA SER A 720 -1.33 49.79 29.06
C SER A 720 -2.08 50.94 28.37
N ALA A 721 -3.41 50.86 28.27
CA ALA A 721 -4.30 52.02 28.29
C ALA A 721 -5.74 51.60 28.63
N ALA A 722 -6.36 52.36 29.54
CA ALA A 722 -7.68 52.15 30.10
C ALA A 722 -8.83 52.41 29.12
N GLY A 723 -9.98 51.76 29.34
CA GLY A 723 -11.29 52.35 28.98
C GLY A 723 -12.35 51.40 28.40
N THR A 724 -13.37 51.13 29.22
CA THR A 724 -14.79 50.84 28.88
C THR A 724 -15.19 49.47 28.28
N LEU A 725 -15.87 48.68 29.12
CA LEU A 725 -16.77 47.58 28.74
C LEU A 725 -18.05 48.12 28.07
N PRO A 726 -18.68 47.35 27.16
CA PRO A 726 -19.99 46.81 27.53
C PRO A 726 -20.26 45.35 27.12
N ALA A 727 -20.85 44.63 28.09
CA ALA A 727 -21.89 43.59 28.04
C ALA A 727 -21.89 42.47 26.97
N SER A 728 -21.82 41.24 27.48
CA SER A 728 -22.20 39.97 26.83
C SER A 728 -23.69 39.92 26.44
N PRO A 729 -24.06 39.20 25.36
CA PRO A 729 -25.40 38.64 25.21
C PRO A 729 -25.48 37.23 25.83
N VAL A 730 -26.51 37.07 26.64
CA VAL A 730 -26.92 35.88 27.39
C VAL A 730 -27.64 34.89 26.47
N LYS A 731 -27.46 33.59 26.78
CA LYS A 731 -28.19 32.44 26.21
C LYS A 731 -29.70 32.60 26.37
N GLU A 732 -30.47 32.38 25.30
CA GLU A 732 -31.91 32.19 25.42
C GLU A 732 -32.32 30.77 25.02
N LYS A 733 -33.06 30.15 25.94
CA LYS A 733 -33.65 28.80 25.87
C LYS A 733 -35.07 28.91 25.31
N VAL A 734 -35.43 27.95 24.46
CA VAL A 734 -36.81 27.74 23.97
C VAL A 734 -37.67 27.15 25.11
N PRO A 735 -38.88 27.67 25.40
CA PRO A 735 -39.76 27.08 26.41
C PRO A 735 -40.75 26.06 25.84
N LEU A 736 -40.94 24.98 26.59
CA LEU A 736 -42.05 24.02 26.51
C LEU A 736 -43.23 24.54 27.35
N VAL A 737 -44.47 24.47 26.83
CA VAL A 737 -45.70 24.68 27.61
C VAL A 737 -46.67 23.53 27.36
N ALA A 738 -47.11 22.89 28.45
CA ALA A 738 -48.35 22.12 28.53
C ALA A 738 -48.85 22.10 29.98
N ALA A 739 -50.09 22.54 30.23
CA ALA A 739 -51.11 21.90 31.07
C ALA A 739 -52.32 22.82 31.39
N ALA A 740 -53.50 22.37 30.94
CA ALA A 740 -54.81 22.28 31.61
C ALA A 740 -55.49 23.49 32.32
N ALA A 741 -56.72 23.83 31.86
CA ALA A 741 -58.03 23.48 32.47
C ALA A 741 -59.12 24.58 32.23
N ALA A 742 -60.35 24.13 31.94
CA ALA A 742 -61.53 24.89 31.49
C ALA A 742 -62.27 25.70 32.59
N PRO A 743 -63.27 26.55 32.21
CA PRO A 743 -64.68 26.11 32.32
C PRO A 743 -65.63 26.56 31.19
N ALA A 744 -66.84 25.97 31.21
CA ALA A 744 -67.90 25.82 30.19
C ALA A 744 -68.94 26.99 30.12
N PRO A 745 -70.20 26.81 29.63
CA PRO A 745 -70.67 26.72 28.23
C PRO A 745 -71.83 27.70 27.88
N ALA A 746 -72.25 27.79 26.60
CA ALA A 746 -73.68 27.82 26.20
C ALA A 746 -73.90 27.90 24.66
N ALA A 747 -74.82 27.04 24.18
CA ALA A 747 -75.83 27.27 23.12
C ALA A 747 -75.36 27.54 21.66
N GLU A 748 -75.95 27.02 20.58
CA GLU A 748 -77.00 26.04 20.30
C GLU A 748 -77.04 25.85 18.76
N THR A 749 -77.77 24.84 18.30
CA THR A 749 -78.39 24.67 16.96
C THR A 749 -77.54 24.36 15.71
N THR A 750 -77.58 23.06 15.36
CA THR A 750 -77.75 22.48 14.00
C THR A 750 -78.92 23.12 13.23
N PRO A 751 -79.09 23.00 11.88
CA PRO A 751 -78.84 21.75 11.13
C PRO A 751 -78.53 21.78 9.60
N LEU A 752 -78.17 20.57 9.11
CA LEU A 752 -78.61 19.89 7.87
C LEU A 752 -77.94 20.12 6.48
N GLU A 753 -77.78 18.96 5.82
CA GLU A 753 -77.87 18.63 4.38
C GLU A 753 -76.60 18.51 3.49
N ASP A 754 -76.17 17.25 3.31
CA ASP A 754 -76.17 16.46 2.07
C ASP A 754 -75.81 17.13 0.72
N LYS A 755 -74.73 16.65 0.07
CA LYS A 755 -74.79 15.89 -1.21
C LYS A 755 -73.41 15.59 -1.83
N SER A 756 -73.15 14.30 -1.96
CA SER A 756 -72.73 13.56 -3.17
C SER A 756 -71.82 14.19 -4.26
N ASN A 757 -70.76 13.43 -4.55
CA ASN A 757 -70.34 12.90 -5.86
C ASN A 757 -69.45 13.68 -6.85
N SER A 758 -68.49 12.88 -7.33
CA SER A 758 -67.93 12.77 -8.70
C SER A 758 -66.74 13.66 -9.09
N THR A 759 -65.82 13.31 -9.99
CA THR A 759 -65.25 12.08 -10.60
C THR A 759 -64.19 12.60 -11.61
N VAL A 760 -62.92 12.18 -11.50
CA VAL A 760 -61.92 11.80 -12.55
C VAL A 760 -61.68 12.64 -13.85
N GLN A 761 -60.36 12.73 -14.21
CA GLN A 761 -59.68 12.98 -15.53
C GLN A 761 -59.77 14.41 -16.12
N GLU A 762 -58.81 14.96 -16.88
CA GLU A 762 -57.85 14.42 -17.87
C GLU A 762 -56.82 15.52 -18.29
N SER A 763 -55.63 15.11 -18.81
CA SER A 763 -54.72 15.78 -19.80
C SER A 763 -54.26 17.24 -19.60
N VAL A 764 -53.02 17.64 -19.90
CA VAL A 764 -52.16 17.43 -21.09
C VAL A 764 -50.68 17.36 -20.68
#